data_AF-A0A4Y3QW45-F1
#
_entry.id   AF-A0A4Y3QW45-F1
#
_cell.length_a   1.000
_cell.length_b   1.000
_cell.length_c   1.000
_cell.angle_alpha   90.00
_cell.angle_beta   90.00
_cell.angle_gamma   90.00
#
_symmetry.space_group_name_H-M   'P 1'
#
loop_
_entity.id
_entity.type
_entity.pdbx_description
1 polymer ?
#
loop_
_entity_poly.entity_id
_entity_poly.type
_entity_poly.pdbx_seq_one_letter_code
_entity_poly.pdbx_strand_id
1 'polypeptide(L)'
;MTARLYRNARILTMDPALGDFDDGDLLIDGDRIAGVGTALRAPDGAETIDARGRILIPGFVDTHRHMWQGILRGIAPAHTFPQYMDDILGDHGPAMTPHQLYVGNLLSARAALASGVTTIQDISNIQDTPGHSDALVTALTESGIRAVFAYGKSFPKISAEGTVLPEDVRRVRGELLGDPHALVTMALVAEGGSDEEELANVALARELDVPVSRHFSSRQSAAHLRELGAIRPGTTFIHANGLSAEELAVIADSGSSVSVSPAIEMIMGHGYPMIAPALARRDLLVSLSVNVEVTVAGDMFTQLRAAYQAGRHAQHPAMLALDDPISDNPTGITVRDVLRMATLDGARSLGLDDRTGSLTPGKQADLVVLRADRPDVAPVHDPYSTVVLQMDRAHIDSVVVAGRDHVRAGNPVDDSSRLLADADLRPPPPHKRLTRPSSHGRRARWRAGRYRSPTRRLPSASAPSAISAISAISANTAGSSITSGRVRSACRESARTGPGHRLPAQAVPVGVSRSAARAGVRYIPAASYEHGRPRPGTRRQARTSPRWGGRRPGPLRPSCPPDATRRAPLPRTPRAPAENGPQMATWTTRPETAEDIPVLRDIVLAAFPTAEEAGLVDALRADPGAWIEGLSMVAVGDDGVPAGHALLTRCHVGGAPALALAPCAVLPSAQRTGAGSAAIRAALDAARGLGENLVVVLGHPDYYPRFGFVPASRFGIRAPFEAPDEALMALSLDPSRPVPSGTIAYPAAFGV
;
A
#
# COMPACT_ATOMS: atom_id res chain seq x y z
N MET A 1 31.49 -25.86 -3.16
CA MET A 1 30.52 -26.39 -2.18
C MET A 1 30.33 -27.87 -2.48
N THR A 2 30.14 -28.71 -1.46
CA THR A 2 29.87 -30.14 -1.66
C THR A 2 28.42 -30.33 -2.10
N ALA A 3 28.17 -31.22 -3.05
CA ALA A 3 26.80 -31.56 -3.47
C ALA A 3 25.97 -32.08 -2.29
N ARG A 4 24.66 -31.84 -2.31
CA ARG A 4 23.72 -32.24 -1.27
C ARG A 4 22.44 -32.80 -1.86
N LEU A 5 22.01 -33.95 -1.35
CA LEU A 5 20.79 -34.64 -1.76
C LEU A 5 19.79 -34.73 -0.61
N TYR A 6 18.65 -34.07 -0.75
CA TYR A 6 17.47 -34.29 0.10
C TYR A 6 16.70 -35.49 -0.45
N ARG A 7 16.37 -36.48 0.39
CA ARG A 7 15.60 -37.67 0.01
C ARG A 7 14.27 -37.78 0.73
N ASN A 8 13.27 -38.37 0.08
CA ASN A 8 11.96 -38.67 0.67
C ASN A 8 11.18 -37.44 1.17
N ALA A 9 11.36 -36.29 0.53
CA ALA A 9 10.66 -35.06 0.87
C ALA A 9 9.32 -34.97 0.14
N ARG A 10 8.37 -34.27 0.74
CA ARG A 10 7.32 -33.64 -0.07
C ARG A 10 7.89 -32.37 -0.70
N ILE A 11 7.78 -32.20 -2.01
CA ILE A 11 8.39 -31.08 -2.74
C ILE A 11 7.30 -30.32 -3.49
N LEU A 12 7.07 -29.07 -3.10
CA LEU A 12 6.21 -28.15 -3.85
C LEU A 12 7.12 -27.32 -4.75
N THR A 13 7.17 -27.64 -6.04
CA THR A 13 8.24 -27.10 -6.90
C THR A 13 7.97 -25.67 -7.35
N MET A 14 6.69 -25.29 -7.40
CA MET A 14 6.18 -24.10 -8.12
C MET A 14 6.51 -24.11 -9.61
N ASP A 15 7.01 -25.22 -10.15
CA ASP A 15 7.26 -25.40 -11.57
C ASP A 15 6.07 -26.16 -12.18
N PRO A 16 5.25 -25.50 -13.01
CA PRO A 16 4.06 -26.13 -13.59
C PRO A 16 4.41 -27.28 -14.55
N ALA A 17 5.61 -27.30 -15.14
CA ALA A 17 6.04 -28.36 -16.04
C ALA A 17 6.54 -29.59 -15.28
N LEU A 18 7.15 -29.39 -14.11
CA LEU A 18 7.69 -30.47 -13.28
C LEU A 18 6.64 -31.09 -12.35
N GLY A 19 5.72 -30.27 -11.83
CA GLY A 19 4.71 -30.70 -10.85
C GLY A 19 5.30 -30.86 -9.44
N ASP A 20 4.46 -31.33 -8.51
CA ASP A 20 4.83 -31.54 -7.11
C ASP A 20 5.10 -33.03 -6.84
N PHE A 21 5.87 -33.33 -5.79
CA PHE A 21 6.23 -34.70 -5.40
C PHE A 21 5.82 -34.96 -3.95
N ASP A 22 5.15 -36.08 -3.68
CA ASP A 22 4.84 -36.50 -2.30
C ASP A 22 6.02 -37.21 -1.61
N ASP A 23 6.83 -37.94 -2.39
CA ASP A 23 8.04 -38.66 -1.95
C ASP A 23 9.18 -38.42 -2.98
N GLY A 24 9.64 -37.17 -3.03
CA GLY A 24 10.67 -36.70 -3.96
C GLY A 24 12.07 -36.58 -3.37
N ASP A 25 13.04 -36.51 -4.27
CA ASP A 25 14.44 -36.22 -4.05
C ASP A 25 14.79 -34.88 -4.71
N LEU A 26 15.63 -34.07 -4.05
CA LEU A 26 16.20 -32.83 -4.61
C LEU A 26 17.71 -32.80 -4.44
N LEU A 27 18.43 -32.67 -5.55
CA LEU A 27 19.89 -32.59 -5.60
C LEU A 27 20.34 -31.15 -5.83
N ILE A 28 21.15 -30.62 -4.92
CA ILE A 28 21.94 -29.39 -5.09
C ILE A 28 23.37 -29.79 -5.47
N ASP A 29 23.92 -29.14 -6.49
CA ASP A 29 25.35 -29.20 -6.81
C ASP A 29 25.90 -27.78 -6.98
N GLY A 30 26.92 -27.44 -6.21
CA GLY A 30 27.40 -26.06 -6.11
C GLY A 30 26.30 -25.10 -5.61
N ASP A 31 26.01 -24.08 -6.41
CA ASP A 31 24.98 -23.07 -6.15
C ASP A 31 23.64 -23.37 -6.84
N ARG A 32 23.51 -24.51 -7.54
CA ARG A 32 22.37 -24.83 -8.41
C ARG A 32 21.62 -26.09 -7.99
N ILE A 33 20.34 -26.11 -8.37
CA ILE A 33 19.52 -27.32 -8.35
C ILE A 33 19.94 -28.17 -9.55
N ALA A 34 20.58 -29.31 -9.30
CA ALA A 34 21.02 -30.23 -10.35
C ALA A 34 19.91 -31.20 -10.78
N GLY A 35 18.96 -31.50 -9.89
CA GLY A 35 17.85 -32.39 -10.22
C GLY A 35 16.75 -32.38 -9.15
N VAL A 36 15.53 -32.63 -9.60
CA VAL A 36 14.34 -32.83 -8.77
C VAL A 36 13.55 -33.98 -9.39
N GLY A 37 13.15 -34.96 -8.58
CA GLY A 37 12.47 -36.15 -9.09
C GLY A 37 12.40 -37.25 -8.05
N THR A 38 12.43 -38.51 -8.47
CA THR A 38 12.46 -39.66 -7.58
C THR A 38 13.71 -40.49 -7.83
N ALA A 39 14.29 -41.08 -6.79
CA ALA A 39 15.45 -41.96 -6.88
C ALA A 39 16.66 -41.33 -7.59
N LEU A 40 16.95 -40.06 -7.27
CA LEU A 40 18.09 -39.35 -7.84
C LEU A 40 19.40 -40.00 -7.39
N ARG A 41 20.36 -40.04 -8.31
CA ARG A 41 21.76 -40.42 -8.02
C ARG A 41 22.54 -39.17 -7.68
N ALA A 42 23.14 -39.14 -6.50
CA ALA A 42 24.09 -38.09 -6.14
C ALA A 42 25.51 -38.48 -6.56
N PRO A 43 26.38 -37.50 -6.87
CA PRO A 43 27.80 -37.75 -7.06
C PRO A 43 28.46 -38.28 -5.77
N ASP A 44 29.60 -38.95 -5.92
CA ASP A 44 30.37 -39.47 -4.78
C ASP A 44 30.75 -38.35 -3.81
N GLY A 45 30.59 -38.60 -2.51
CA GLY A 45 30.88 -37.62 -1.46
C GLY A 45 29.78 -36.58 -1.22
N ALA A 46 28.64 -36.65 -1.91
CA ALA A 46 27.50 -35.77 -1.64
C ALA A 46 26.90 -36.03 -0.24
N GLU A 47 26.56 -34.95 0.46
CA GLU A 47 25.81 -35.02 1.72
C GLU A 47 24.40 -35.53 1.43
N THR A 48 23.99 -36.65 2.02
CA THR A 48 22.61 -37.14 1.91
C THR A 48 21.83 -36.82 3.18
N ILE A 49 20.68 -36.17 3.02
CA ILE A 49 19.78 -35.76 4.09
C ILE A 49 18.46 -36.50 3.91
N ASP A 50 18.04 -37.25 4.95
CA ASP A 50 16.69 -37.81 4.97
C ASP A 50 15.69 -36.70 5.32
N ALA A 51 14.87 -36.33 4.34
CA ALA A 51 13.87 -35.27 4.42
C ALA A 51 12.45 -35.83 4.57
N ARG A 52 12.31 -37.07 5.06
CA ARG A 52 11.01 -37.62 5.45
C ARG A 52 10.31 -36.73 6.47
N GLY A 53 9.03 -36.45 6.24
CA GLY A 53 8.27 -35.52 7.09
C GLY A 53 8.73 -34.06 6.95
N ARG A 54 9.40 -33.73 5.84
CA ARG A 54 9.70 -32.35 5.44
C ARG A 54 8.92 -31.95 4.20
N ILE A 55 8.62 -30.66 4.10
CA ILE A 55 8.14 -30.02 2.89
C ILE A 55 9.24 -29.10 2.37
N LEU A 56 9.66 -29.28 1.12
CA LEU A 56 10.60 -28.41 0.41
C LEU A 56 9.80 -27.46 -0.48
N ILE A 57 10.09 -26.17 -0.37
CA ILE A 57 9.51 -25.10 -1.20
C ILE A 57 10.63 -24.19 -1.74
N PRO A 58 10.42 -23.44 -2.83
CA PRO A 58 11.30 -22.32 -3.16
C PRO A 58 11.33 -21.35 -1.99
N GLY A 59 12.45 -20.68 -1.79
CA GLY A 59 12.53 -19.65 -0.77
C GLY A 59 11.58 -18.50 -1.07
N PHE A 60 11.08 -17.86 0.00
CA PHE A 60 10.13 -16.78 -0.17
C PHE A 60 10.80 -15.56 -0.83
N VAL A 61 10.04 -14.89 -1.69
CA VAL A 61 10.42 -13.66 -2.37
C VAL A 61 9.58 -12.51 -1.82
N ASP A 62 10.21 -11.60 -1.10
CA ASP A 62 9.60 -10.41 -0.51
C ASP A 62 9.85 -9.19 -1.41
N THR A 63 8.83 -8.81 -2.17
CA THR A 63 8.97 -7.87 -3.28
C THR A 63 8.97 -6.39 -2.88
N HIS A 64 8.81 -6.08 -1.59
CA HIS A 64 8.84 -4.72 -1.10
C HIS A 64 9.11 -4.70 0.41
N ARG A 65 10.31 -4.28 0.81
CA ARG A 65 10.63 -4.07 2.22
C ARG A 65 11.48 -2.82 2.42
N HIS A 66 11.21 -2.04 3.47
CA HIS A 66 12.08 -0.96 3.92
C HIS A 66 13.08 -1.50 4.95
N MET A 67 14.17 -2.09 4.49
CA MET A 67 15.04 -2.91 5.34
C MET A 67 15.83 -2.11 6.38
N TRP A 68 16.17 -0.85 6.09
CA TRP A 68 16.89 0.01 7.04
C TRP A 68 16.17 0.21 8.38
N GLN A 69 14.85 -0.02 8.40
CA GLN A 69 14.01 0.12 9.59
C GLN A 69 14.17 -1.02 10.62
N GLY A 70 15.08 -1.98 10.40
CA GLY A 70 15.29 -3.13 11.29
C GLY A 70 15.64 -2.78 12.75
N ILE A 71 16.22 -1.60 12.99
CA ILE A 71 16.48 -1.10 14.36
C ILE A 71 15.28 -0.38 15.00
N LEU A 72 14.22 -0.12 14.22
CA LEU A 72 13.03 0.63 14.63
C LEU A 72 11.83 -0.29 14.94
N ARG A 73 12.06 -1.59 15.11
CA ARG A 73 10.98 -2.57 15.32
C ARG A 73 10.15 -2.25 16.56
N GLY A 74 8.83 -2.23 16.40
CA GLY A 74 7.88 -2.05 17.50
C GLY A 74 7.63 -0.62 17.95
N ILE A 75 8.23 0.39 17.31
CA ILE A 75 8.01 1.80 17.69
C ILE A 75 6.70 2.38 17.16
N ALA A 76 6.09 1.74 16.15
CA ALA A 76 4.91 2.23 15.45
C ALA A 76 3.75 1.21 15.40
N PRO A 77 3.29 0.67 16.55
CA PRO A 77 2.28 -0.40 16.57
C PRO A 77 0.87 0.06 16.13
N ALA A 78 0.61 1.37 16.12
CA ALA A 78 -0.70 1.95 15.82
C ALA A 78 -0.64 3.12 14.82
N HIS A 79 0.48 3.26 14.08
CA HIS A 79 0.59 4.33 13.10
C HIS A 79 -0.39 4.11 11.95
N THR A 80 -1.16 5.14 11.64
CA THR A 80 -1.77 5.33 10.31
C THR A 80 -0.69 5.70 9.30
N PHE A 81 -0.98 5.59 8.00
CA PHE A 81 -0.03 5.96 6.96
C PHE A 81 0.52 7.39 7.14
N PRO A 82 -0.29 8.45 7.38
CA PRO A 82 0.25 9.79 7.64
C PRO A 82 1.21 9.87 8.84
N GLN A 83 0.92 9.16 9.94
CA GLN A 83 1.80 9.12 11.11
C GLN A 83 3.11 8.39 10.82
N TYR A 84 3.05 7.32 10.02
CA TYR A 84 4.25 6.64 9.54
C TYR A 84 5.12 7.57 8.68
N MET A 85 4.51 8.32 7.76
CA MET A 85 5.22 9.30 6.93
C MET A 85 5.92 10.37 7.78
N ASP A 86 5.21 10.95 8.74
CA ASP A 86 5.74 12.00 9.61
C ASP A 86 6.83 11.46 10.55
N ASP A 87 6.52 10.43 11.33
CA ASP A 87 7.39 10.00 12.42
C ASP A 87 8.57 9.14 11.91
N ILE A 88 8.32 8.19 11.01
CA ILE A 88 9.36 7.23 10.57
C ILE A 88 10.19 7.82 9.43
N LEU A 89 9.54 8.25 8.34
CA LEU A 89 10.25 8.77 7.18
C LEU A 89 10.69 10.23 7.38
N GLY A 90 9.91 11.04 8.09
CA GLY A 90 10.16 12.46 8.33
C GLY A 90 11.14 12.73 9.48
N ASP A 91 10.92 12.10 10.64
CA ASP A 91 11.72 12.37 11.84
C ASP A 91 12.85 11.36 12.06
N HIS A 92 12.56 10.05 12.07
CA HIS A 92 13.56 9.03 12.38
C HIS A 92 14.58 8.81 11.27
N GLY A 93 14.14 8.67 10.02
CA GLY A 93 14.99 8.39 8.86
C GLY A 93 16.17 9.36 8.73
N PRO A 94 15.95 10.69 8.66
CA PRO A 94 17.02 11.68 8.47
C PRO A 94 18.01 11.77 9.63
N ALA A 95 17.62 11.29 10.80
CA ALA A 95 18.48 11.28 11.98
C ALA A 95 19.41 10.06 12.04
N MET A 96 19.23 9.08 11.15
CA MET A 96 20.04 7.87 11.13
C MET A 96 21.38 8.11 10.44
N THR A 97 22.44 7.64 11.09
CA THR A 97 23.79 7.62 10.52
C THR A 97 23.98 6.46 9.54
N PRO A 98 24.97 6.51 8.63
CA PRO A 98 25.34 5.37 7.78
C PRO A 98 25.55 4.06 8.56
N HIS A 99 26.20 4.13 9.73
CA HIS A 99 26.39 2.94 10.58
C HIS A 99 25.07 2.37 11.09
N GLN A 100 24.12 3.20 11.53
CA GLN A 100 22.80 2.74 11.96
C GLN A 100 22.00 2.14 10.82
N LEU A 101 22.10 2.71 9.60
CA LEU A 101 21.50 2.11 8.42
C LEU A 101 22.12 0.74 8.11
N TYR A 102 23.45 0.61 8.13
CA TYR A 102 24.13 -0.69 7.97
C TYR A 102 23.62 -1.73 8.99
N VAL A 103 23.57 -1.36 10.28
CA VAL A 103 23.11 -2.26 11.35
C VAL A 103 21.64 -2.66 11.13
N GLY A 104 20.77 -1.70 10.85
CA GLY A 104 19.35 -1.94 10.60
C GLY A 104 19.11 -2.84 9.41
N ASN A 105 19.79 -2.56 8.30
CA ASN A 105 19.65 -3.33 7.06
C ASN A 105 20.14 -4.77 7.23
N LEU A 106 21.30 -4.97 7.87
CA LEU A 106 21.85 -6.30 8.11
C LEU A 106 20.98 -7.11 9.09
N LEU A 107 20.41 -6.47 10.12
CA LEU A 107 19.45 -7.12 11.03
C LEU A 107 18.17 -7.54 10.31
N SER A 108 17.66 -6.71 9.40
CA SER A 108 16.49 -7.03 8.58
C SER A 108 16.79 -8.19 7.65
N ALA A 109 17.95 -8.20 6.98
CA ALA A 109 18.36 -9.29 6.09
C ALA A 109 18.48 -10.62 6.82
N ARG A 110 19.16 -10.64 7.98
CA ARG A 110 19.33 -11.86 8.79
C ARG A 110 18.02 -12.36 9.38
N ALA A 111 17.14 -11.45 9.81
CA ALA A 111 15.80 -11.82 10.27
C ALA A 111 14.94 -12.41 9.13
N ALA A 112 15.04 -11.82 7.93
CA ALA A 112 14.36 -12.31 6.74
C ALA A 112 14.82 -13.74 6.37
N LEU A 113 16.14 -13.96 6.30
CA LEU A 113 16.73 -15.29 6.10
C LEU A 113 16.27 -16.30 7.15
N ALA A 114 16.31 -15.93 8.43
CA ALA A 114 15.83 -16.77 9.52
C ALA A 114 14.33 -17.10 9.44
N SER A 115 13.55 -16.32 8.68
CA SER A 115 12.12 -16.51 8.45
C SER A 115 11.78 -17.15 7.10
N GLY A 116 12.78 -17.62 6.36
CA GLY A 116 12.61 -18.35 5.09
C GLY A 116 12.53 -17.45 3.84
N VAL A 117 12.76 -16.14 3.99
CA VAL A 117 12.88 -15.22 2.86
C VAL A 117 14.30 -15.28 2.31
N THR A 118 14.43 -15.74 1.07
CA THR A 118 15.73 -15.90 0.39
C THR A 118 16.01 -14.78 -0.61
N THR A 119 14.96 -14.07 -1.04
CA THR A 119 15.05 -12.95 -1.98
C THR A 119 14.23 -11.76 -1.49
N ILE A 120 14.81 -10.57 -1.52
CA ILE A 120 14.14 -9.32 -1.14
C ILE A 120 14.36 -8.24 -2.20
N GLN A 121 13.37 -7.37 -2.40
CA GLN A 121 13.61 -6.02 -2.90
C GLN A 121 13.61 -5.01 -1.74
N ASP A 122 14.78 -4.41 -1.49
CA ASP A 122 14.94 -3.33 -0.50
C ASP A 122 14.47 -2.03 -1.16
N ILE A 123 13.28 -1.55 -0.79
CA ILE A 123 12.81 -0.21 -1.16
C ILE A 123 13.51 0.78 -0.26
N SER A 124 14.71 1.13 -0.69
CA SER A 124 15.67 1.89 0.09
C SER A 124 15.46 3.38 -0.17
N ASN A 125 14.57 4.01 0.59
CA ASN A 125 14.17 5.42 0.40
C ASN A 125 14.92 6.35 1.36
N ILE A 126 16.26 6.25 1.43
CA ILE A 126 17.05 6.95 2.44
C ILE A 126 18.47 7.35 1.97
N GLN A 127 18.69 7.45 0.66
CA GLN A 127 20.01 7.80 0.11
C GLN A 127 20.32 9.30 0.18
N ASP A 128 20.56 9.79 1.40
CA ASP A 128 20.87 11.20 1.63
C ASP A 128 22.32 11.56 1.32
N THR A 129 23.24 10.60 1.42
CA THR A 129 24.68 10.79 1.13
C THR A 129 25.24 9.50 0.51
N PRO A 130 26.36 9.58 -0.23
CA PRO A 130 27.06 8.38 -0.72
C PRO A 130 27.33 7.35 0.38
N GLY A 131 27.70 7.80 1.59
CA GLY A 131 27.95 6.92 2.72
C GLY A 131 26.71 6.13 3.19
N HIS A 132 25.50 6.69 3.04
CA HIS A 132 24.27 5.94 3.31
C HIS A 132 24.08 4.81 2.29
N SER A 133 24.28 5.10 1.00
CA SER A 133 24.22 4.10 -0.07
C SER A 133 25.23 2.97 0.15
N ASP A 134 26.49 3.32 0.45
CA ASP A 134 27.59 2.36 0.67
C ASP A 134 27.28 1.43 1.85
N ALA A 135 26.78 1.99 2.96
CA ALA A 135 26.42 1.23 4.16
C ALA A 135 25.31 0.21 3.90
N LEU A 136 24.26 0.60 3.16
CA LEU A 136 23.13 -0.26 2.85
C LEU A 136 23.51 -1.40 1.90
N VAL A 137 24.29 -1.09 0.84
CA VAL A 137 24.78 -2.10 -0.11
C VAL A 137 25.76 -3.07 0.55
N THR A 138 26.63 -2.58 1.44
CA THR A 138 27.54 -3.43 2.23
C THR A 138 26.75 -4.40 3.10
N ALA A 139 25.73 -3.91 3.82
CA ALA A 139 24.89 -4.76 4.65
C ALA A 139 24.16 -5.86 3.84
N LEU A 140 23.62 -5.55 2.66
CA LEU A 140 23.00 -6.55 1.79
C LEU A 140 24.02 -7.59 1.33
N THR A 141 25.19 -7.15 0.87
CA THR A 141 26.25 -8.02 0.38
C THR A 141 26.76 -8.97 1.47
N GLU A 142 27.00 -8.46 2.68
CA GLU A 142 27.50 -9.25 3.82
C GLU A 142 26.45 -10.21 4.38
N SER A 143 25.16 -9.92 4.22
CA SER A 143 24.09 -10.81 4.68
C SER A 143 24.00 -12.12 3.91
N GLY A 144 24.48 -12.13 2.65
CA GLY A 144 24.35 -13.26 1.73
C GLY A 144 22.92 -13.51 1.22
N ILE A 145 21.95 -12.65 1.53
CA ILE A 145 20.61 -12.71 0.93
C ILE A 145 20.69 -12.34 -0.55
N ARG A 146 19.80 -12.90 -1.38
CA ARG A 146 19.57 -12.34 -2.72
C ARG A 146 18.78 -11.05 -2.57
N ALA A 147 19.27 -9.96 -3.14
CA ALA A 147 18.64 -8.66 -3.00
C ALA A 147 18.54 -7.89 -4.32
N VAL A 148 17.45 -7.14 -4.47
CA VAL A 148 17.34 -6.03 -5.42
C VAL A 148 17.35 -4.76 -4.59
N PHE A 149 18.47 -4.04 -4.59
CA PHE A 149 18.60 -2.75 -3.93
C PHE A 149 17.91 -1.69 -4.80
N ALA A 150 16.69 -1.28 -4.41
CA ALA A 150 15.97 -0.22 -5.10
C ALA A 150 16.40 1.14 -4.51
N TYR A 151 17.23 1.85 -5.26
CA TYR A 151 17.75 3.16 -4.86
C TYR A 151 16.64 4.22 -4.92
N GLY A 152 16.35 4.87 -3.81
CA GLY A 152 15.36 5.92 -3.66
C GLY A 152 15.82 7.13 -2.85
N LYS A 153 15.18 8.26 -3.13
CA LYS A 153 15.39 9.51 -2.39
C LYS A 153 14.62 9.48 -1.06
N SER A 154 15.17 10.11 -0.03
CA SER A 154 14.45 10.27 1.24
C SER A 154 13.24 11.17 1.11
N PHE A 155 12.22 10.93 1.93
CA PHE A 155 10.98 11.71 1.87
C PHE A 155 11.18 13.21 2.13
N PRO A 156 12.04 13.63 3.09
CA PRO A 156 12.38 15.03 3.27
C PRO A 156 13.07 15.65 2.07
N LYS A 157 13.96 14.90 1.39
CA LYS A 157 14.58 15.38 0.14
C LYS A 157 13.60 15.45 -1.01
N ILE A 158 12.67 14.49 -1.14
CA ILE A 158 11.56 14.56 -2.10
C ILE A 158 10.77 15.85 -1.89
N SER A 159 10.42 16.14 -0.63
CA SER A 159 9.64 17.33 -0.27
C SER A 159 10.40 18.64 -0.55
N ALA A 160 11.72 18.65 -0.38
CA ALA A 160 12.53 19.86 -0.52
C ALA A 160 13.05 20.11 -1.94
N GLU A 161 13.30 19.05 -2.71
CA GLU A 161 14.06 19.11 -3.96
C GLU A 161 13.35 18.43 -5.14
N GLY A 162 12.13 17.91 -4.95
CA GLY A 162 11.43 17.12 -5.97
C GLY A 162 11.92 15.67 -6.05
N THR A 163 11.34 14.90 -6.98
CA THR A 163 11.49 13.44 -7.03
C THR A 163 12.61 12.95 -7.93
N VAL A 164 13.28 13.85 -8.65
CA VAL A 164 14.45 13.48 -9.48
C VAL A 164 15.54 12.86 -8.61
N LEU A 165 15.97 11.67 -9.01
CA LEU A 165 17.02 10.94 -8.31
C LEU A 165 18.40 11.60 -8.49
N PRO A 166 19.25 11.57 -7.46
CA PRO A 166 20.55 12.24 -7.47
C PRO A 166 21.59 11.55 -8.37
N GLU A 167 22.65 12.26 -8.73
CA GLU A 167 23.78 11.74 -9.54
C GLU A 167 24.47 10.51 -8.93
N ASP A 168 24.45 10.35 -7.59
CA ASP A 168 25.05 9.23 -6.87
C ASP A 168 24.52 7.86 -7.32
N VAL A 169 23.31 7.80 -7.90
CA VAL A 169 22.75 6.58 -8.50
C VAL A 169 23.71 5.96 -9.51
N ARG A 170 24.35 6.78 -10.36
CA ARG A 170 25.30 6.29 -11.39
C ARG A 170 26.54 5.68 -10.76
N ARG A 171 27.04 6.28 -9.66
CA ARG A 171 28.17 5.75 -8.90
C ARG A 171 27.82 4.39 -8.29
N VAL A 172 26.66 4.27 -7.64
CA VAL A 172 26.24 3.00 -7.02
C VAL A 172 26.07 1.91 -8.08
N ARG A 173 25.45 2.23 -9.22
CA ARG A 173 25.33 1.27 -10.33
C ARG A 173 26.70 0.87 -10.90
N GLY A 174 27.60 1.83 -11.12
CA GLY A 174 28.89 1.58 -11.78
C GLY A 174 29.96 0.95 -10.89
N GLU A 175 30.02 1.35 -9.62
CA GLU A 175 31.12 0.99 -8.70
C GLU A 175 30.74 -0.10 -7.70
N LEU A 176 29.48 -0.16 -7.25
CA LEU A 176 29.05 -1.08 -6.19
C LEU A 176 28.21 -2.25 -6.72
N LEU A 177 27.33 -1.99 -7.69
CA LEU A 177 26.32 -2.93 -8.19
C LEU A 177 26.42 -3.14 -9.72
N GLY A 178 27.65 -3.19 -10.23
CA GLY A 178 27.92 -3.30 -11.67
C GLY A 178 27.62 -4.67 -12.29
N ASP A 179 27.70 -5.75 -11.51
CA ASP A 179 27.45 -7.11 -11.98
C ASP A 179 25.95 -7.47 -11.89
N PRO A 180 25.22 -7.61 -13.01
CA PRO A 180 23.81 -8.01 -13.00
C PRO A 180 23.58 -9.47 -12.55
N HIS A 181 24.64 -10.28 -12.49
CA HIS A 181 24.59 -11.68 -12.06
C HIS A 181 24.98 -11.88 -10.60
N ALA A 182 25.36 -10.82 -9.88
CA ALA A 182 25.61 -10.88 -8.44
C ALA A 182 24.33 -11.27 -7.66
N LEU A 183 24.51 -11.59 -6.37
CA LEU A 183 23.38 -11.82 -5.45
C LEU A 183 22.64 -10.51 -5.15
N VAL A 184 23.35 -9.39 -5.08
CA VAL A 184 22.78 -8.06 -4.90
C VAL A 184 22.79 -7.35 -6.25
N THR A 185 21.60 -7.00 -6.72
CA THR A 185 21.36 -6.28 -7.97
C THR A 185 20.66 -4.95 -7.68
N MET A 186 20.34 -4.15 -8.70
CA MET A 186 19.85 -2.79 -8.52
C MET A 186 18.51 -2.56 -9.22
N ALA A 187 17.65 -1.75 -8.60
CA ALA A 187 16.49 -1.10 -9.19
C ALA A 187 16.47 0.38 -8.77
N LEU A 188 15.53 1.17 -9.30
CA LEU A 188 15.26 2.54 -8.83
C LEU A 188 13.88 2.62 -8.19
N VAL A 189 13.75 3.47 -7.17
CA VAL A 189 12.46 3.89 -6.62
C VAL A 189 12.07 5.22 -7.26
N ALA A 190 11.04 5.20 -8.12
CA ALA A 190 10.55 6.40 -8.80
C ALA A 190 9.25 6.87 -8.14
N GLU A 191 9.37 7.77 -7.16
CA GLU A 191 8.21 8.35 -6.49
C GLU A 191 7.45 9.34 -7.38
N GLY A 192 6.16 9.51 -7.09
CA GLY A 192 5.27 10.42 -7.84
C GLY A 192 5.78 11.86 -7.85
N GLY A 193 5.82 12.48 -9.03
CA GLY A 193 6.21 13.88 -9.21
C GLY A 193 5.49 14.55 -10.37
N SER A 194 6.02 15.69 -10.83
CA SER A 194 5.60 16.30 -12.09
C SER A 194 5.98 15.43 -13.30
N ASP A 195 5.31 15.64 -14.44
CA ASP A 195 5.57 14.89 -15.67
C ASP A 195 7.05 14.93 -16.11
N GLU A 196 7.73 16.06 -15.90
CA GLU A 196 9.16 16.19 -16.19
C GLU A 196 10.02 15.29 -15.30
N GLU A 197 9.69 15.20 -14.00
CA GLU A 197 10.41 14.36 -13.05
C GLU A 197 10.16 12.87 -13.29
N GLU A 198 8.92 12.49 -13.63
CA GLU A 198 8.54 11.14 -14.03
C GLU A 198 9.35 10.68 -15.26
N LEU A 199 9.42 11.54 -16.28
CA LEU A 199 10.22 11.29 -17.48
C LEU A 199 11.71 11.20 -17.18
N ALA A 200 12.24 12.08 -16.33
CA ALA A 200 13.65 12.07 -15.95
C ALA A 200 14.04 10.78 -15.22
N ASN A 201 13.23 10.34 -14.26
CA ASN A 201 13.49 9.11 -13.51
C ASN A 201 13.40 7.85 -14.39
N VAL A 202 12.40 7.77 -15.29
CA VAL A 202 12.32 6.65 -16.23
C VAL A 202 13.45 6.68 -17.28
N ALA A 203 13.87 7.86 -17.72
CA ALA A 203 15.03 7.99 -18.62
C ALA A 203 16.31 7.49 -17.94
N LEU A 204 16.53 7.84 -16.67
CA LEU A 204 17.65 7.35 -15.88
C LEU A 204 17.59 5.82 -15.71
N ALA A 205 16.41 5.25 -15.43
CA ALA A 205 16.24 3.79 -15.34
C ALA A 205 16.59 3.07 -16.65
N ARG A 206 16.23 3.67 -17.79
CA ARG A 206 16.60 3.17 -19.13
C ARG A 206 18.09 3.29 -19.40
N GLU A 207 18.72 4.41 -19.01
CA GLU A 207 20.15 4.63 -19.13
C GLU A 207 20.96 3.57 -18.37
N LEU A 208 20.55 3.26 -17.14
CA LEU A 208 21.25 2.33 -16.25
C LEU A 208 20.88 0.85 -16.47
N ASP A 209 19.88 0.61 -17.32
CA ASP A 209 19.25 -0.68 -17.59
C ASP A 209 18.86 -1.42 -16.31
N VAL A 210 18.06 -0.75 -15.47
CA VAL A 210 17.56 -1.30 -14.21
C VAL A 210 16.03 -1.26 -14.13
N PRO A 211 15.40 -2.16 -13.36
CA PRO A 211 13.97 -2.10 -13.07
C PRO A 211 13.59 -0.84 -12.26
N VAL A 212 12.29 -0.58 -12.19
CA VAL A 212 11.72 0.51 -11.40
C VAL A 212 10.68 -0.05 -10.44
N SER A 213 10.65 0.47 -9.22
CA SER A 213 9.58 0.23 -8.25
C SER A 213 9.00 1.55 -7.78
N ARG A 214 7.72 1.58 -7.42
CA ARG A 214 7.08 2.81 -6.93
C ARG A 214 5.89 2.55 -6.02
N HIS A 215 5.72 3.39 -5.01
CA HIS A 215 4.48 3.44 -4.24
C HIS A 215 3.36 4.01 -5.10
N PHE A 216 2.21 3.32 -5.12
CA PHE A 216 1.12 3.67 -6.00
C PHE A 216 -0.24 3.44 -5.36
N SER A 217 -1.19 4.33 -5.61
CA SER A 217 -2.57 4.21 -5.13
C SER A 217 -3.54 4.90 -6.08
N SER A 218 -4.84 4.84 -5.79
CA SER A 218 -5.89 5.56 -6.52
C SER A 218 -5.76 7.09 -6.55
N ARG A 219 -4.74 7.66 -5.90
CA ARG A 219 -4.38 9.07 -6.00
C ARG A 219 -3.58 9.39 -7.27
N GLN A 220 -3.10 8.37 -7.98
CA GLN A 220 -2.30 8.47 -9.19
C GLN A 220 -2.99 7.70 -10.32
N SER A 221 -2.58 7.92 -11.58
CA SER A 221 -3.13 7.23 -12.75
C SER A 221 -2.02 6.54 -13.55
N ALA A 222 -2.13 5.22 -13.70
CA ALA A 222 -1.23 4.44 -14.55
C ALA A 222 -1.53 4.72 -16.02
N ALA A 223 -2.79 5.02 -16.38
CA ALA A 223 -3.13 5.51 -17.72
C ALA A 223 -2.33 6.76 -18.09
N HIS A 224 -2.27 7.76 -17.19
CA HIS A 224 -1.45 8.96 -17.40
C HIS A 224 0.03 8.64 -17.56
N LEU A 225 0.60 7.80 -16.69
CA LEU A 225 2.01 7.39 -16.81
C LEU A 225 2.30 6.66 -18.12
N ARG A 226 1.35 5.86 -18.62
CA ARG A 226 1.46 5.20 -19.92
C ARG A 226 1.45 6.22 -21.06
N GLU A 227 0.54 7.19 -21.03
CA GLU A 227 0.47 8.26 -22.03
C GLU A 227 1.74 9.10 -22.07
N LEU A 228 2.31 9.39 -20.89
CA LEU A 228 3.58 10.08 -20.75
C LEU A 228 4.78 9.25 -21.25
N GLY A 229 4.64 7.92 -21.33
CA GLY A 229 5.77 7.01 -21.60
C GLY A 229 6.69 6.81 -20.39
N ALA A 230 6.17 7.05 -19.19
CA ALA A 230 6.84 6.94 -17.90
C ALA A 230 6.60 5.58 -17.20
N ILE A 231 6.12 4.57 -17.93
CA ILE A 231 6.12 3.17 -17.46
C ILE A 231 7.21 2.40 -18.19
N ARG A 232 8.07 1.72 -17.42
CA ARG A 232 9.04 0.75 -17.94
C ARG A 232 8.43 -0.66 -17.77
N PRO A 233 8.53 -1.55 -18.78
CA PRO A 233 8.18 -2.95 -18.58
C PRO A 233 8.97 -3.54 -17.41
N GLY A 234 8.30 -4.36 -16.58
CA GLY A 234 8.86 -4.85 -15.32
C GLY A 234 8.83 -3.84 -14.17
N THR A 235 8.16 -2.68 -14.30
CA THR A 235 7.91 -1.81 -13.14
C THR A 235 7.06 -2.53 -12.08
N THR A 236 7.47 -2.49 -10.82
CA THR A 236 6.67 -2.97 -9.69
C THR A 236 5.87 -1.82 -9.08
N PHE A 237 4.54 -1.90 -9.17
CA PHE A 237 3.62 -0.97 -8.51
C PHE A 237 3.28 -1.50 -7.11
N ILE A 238 3.77 -0.82 -6.10
CA ILE A 238 3.60 -1.19 -4.69
C ILE A 238 2.25 -0.68 -4.22
N HIS A 239 1.53 -1.51 -3.46
CA HIS A 239 0.19 -1.30 -2.91
C HIS A 239 -0.94 -1.39 -3.94
N ALA A 240 -0.99 -0.42 -4.86
CA ALA A 240 -2.07 -0.24 -5.83
C ALA A 240 -3.48 -0.13 -5.21
N ASN A 241 -3.60 0.18 -3.90
CA ASN A 241 -4.89 0.21 -3.22
C ASN A 241 -5.84 1.21 -3.87
N GLY A 242 -7.08 0.76 -4.09
CA GLY A 242 -8.17 1.58 -4.64
C GLY A 242 -8.14 1.77 -6.15
N LEU A 243 -7.20 1.16 -6.89
CA LEU A 243 -7.20 1.24 -8.35
C LEU A 243 -8.45 0.57 -8.95
N SER A 244 -8.93 1.13 -10.06
CA SER A 244 -10.01 0.55 -10.86
C SER A 244 -9.51 -0.63 -11.71
N ALA A 245 -10.44 -1.39 -12.29
CA ALA A 245 -10.11 -2.48 -13.20
C ALA A 245 -9.37 -1.99 -14.46
N GLU A 246 -9.67 -0.77 -14.92
CA GLU A 246 -9.02 -0.12 -16.05
C GLU A 246 -7.58 0.27 -15.73
N GLU A 247 -7.32 0.85 -14.56
CA GLU A 247 -5.96 1.18 -14.12
C GLU A 247 -5.10 -0.07 -13.94
N LEU A 248 -5.68 -1.15 -13.36
CA LEU A 248 -5.03 -2.45 -13.30
C LEU A 248 -4.78 -3.04 -14.69
N ALA A 249 -5.63 -2.74 -15.68
CA ALA A 249 -5.40 -3.13 -17.07
C ALA A 249 -4.16 -2.47 -17.64
N VAL A 250 -3.99 -1.18 -17.40
CA VAL A 250 -2.82 -0.45 -17.86
C VAL A 250 -1.53 -1.06 -17.31
N ILE A 251 -1.52 -1.40 -16.02
CA ILE A 251 -0.37 -2.04 -15.36
C ILE A 251 -0.07 -3.43 -15.96
N ALA A 252 -1.10 -4.24 -16.22
CA ALA A 252 -0.91 -5.55 -16.85
C ALA A 252 -0.36 -5.40 -18.28
N ASP A 253 -0.98 -4.53 -19.09
CA ASP A 253 -0.62 -4.30 -20.50
C ASP A 253 0.80 -3.75 -20.66
N SER A 254 1.34 -3.05 -19.65
CA SER A 254 2.72 -2.55 -19.67
C SER A 254 3.76 -3.63 -19.37
N GLY A 255 3.36 -4.85 -19.02
CA GLY A 255 4.25 -5.90 -18.53
C GLY A 255 4.78 -5.60 -17.13
N SER A 256 4.02 -4.84 -16.34
CA SER A 256 4.33 -4.47 -14.96
C SER A 256 3.60 -5.38 -13.97
N SER A 257 3.92 -5.25 -12.69
CA SER A 257 3.37 -6.07 -11.61
C SER A 257 2.83 -5.23 -10.46
N VAL A 258 2.07 -5.88 -9.58
CA VAL A 258 1.60 -5.29 -8.31
C VAL A 258 2.20 -6.04 -7.12
N SER A 259 2.80 -5.31 -6.19
CA SER A 259 3.27 -5.85 -4.91
C SER A 259 2.29 -5.47 -3.79
N VAL A 260 1.70 -6.46 -3.12
CA VAL A 260 0.67 -6.27 -2.09
C VAL A 260 1.24 -6.59 -0.71
N SER A 261 0.96 -5.73 0.27
CA SER A 261 1.41 -5.85 1.67
C SER A 261 0.23 -5.98 2.64
N PRO A 262 -0.52 -7.10 2.64
CA PRO A 262 -1.84 -7.16 3.26
C PRO A 262 -1.88 -6.74 4.73
N ALA A 263 -0.90 -7.15 5.54
CA ALA A 263 -0.89 -6.85 6.96
C ALA A 263 -0.73 -5.33 7.22
N ILE A 264 0.20 -4.68 6.52
CA ILE A 264 0.46 -3.25 6.68
C ILE A 264 -0.66 -2.41 6.07
N GLU A 265 -1.18 -2.80 4.91
CA GLU A 265 -2.24 -2.06 4.23
C GLU A 265 -3.51 -1.96 5.08
N MET A 266 -3.89 -3.07 5.73
CA MET A 266 -5.03 -3.11 6.64
C MET A 266 -4.80 -2.35 7.94
N ILE A 267 -3.57 -2.35 8.50
CA ILE A 267 -3.28 -1.68 9.77
C ILE A 267 -3.12 -0.17 9.60
N MET A 268 -2.37 0.26 8.60
CA MET A 268 -2.02 1.68 8.41
C MET A 268 -3.10 2.46 7.65
N GLY A 269 -4.17 1.81 7.19
CA GLY A 269 -5.27 2.47 6.49
C GLY A 269 -4.95 2.83 5.04
N HIS A 270 -4.20 1.99 4.33
CA HIS A 270 -3.96 2.16 2.89
C HIS A 270 -5.22 1.86 2.06
N GLY A 271 -6.14 1.06 2.62
CA GLY A 271 -7.34 0.59 1.96
C GLY A 271 -7.40 -0.94 2.03
N TYR A 272 -8.32 -1.52 1.26
CA TYR A 272 -8.42 -2.97 1.17
C TYR A 272 -7.30 -3.51 0.28
N PRO A 273 -6.58 -4.57 0.68
CA PRO A 273 -5.51 -5.15 -0.13
C PRO A 273 -5.99 -5.60 -1.51
N MET A 274 -5.23 -5.27 -2.56
CA MET A 274 -5.61 -5.51 -3.96
C MET A 274 -5.46 -6.97 -4.40
N ILE A 275 -5.82 -7.91 -3.54
CA ILE A 275 -5.70 -9.34 -3.78
C ILE A 275 -6.81 -9.83 -4.73
N ALA A 276 -8.08 -9.61 -4.38
CA ALA A 276 -9.20 -10.13 -5.16
C ALA A 276 -9.37 -9.45 -6.55
N PRO A 277 -9.31 -8.10 -6.67
CA PRO A 277 -9.40 -7.44 -7.96
C PRO A 277 -8.26 -7.81 -8.90
N ALA A 278 -7.04 -7.95 -8.37
CA ALA A 278 -5.89 -8.32 -9.18
C ALA A 278 -5.95 -9.80 -9.60
N LEU A 279 -6.44 -10.71 -8.76
CA LEU A 279 -6.60 -12.11 -9.14
C LEU A 279 -7.73 -12.35 -10.15
N ALA A 280 -8.72 -11.47 -10.25
CA ALA A 280 -9.69 -11.50 -11.34
C ALA A 280 -9.03 -11.29 -12.72
N ARG A 281 -7.80 -10.75 -12.75
CA ARG A 281 -6.94 -10.54 -13.91
C ARG A 281 -5.82 -11.57 -13.95
N ARG A 282 -6.01 -12.66 -14.70
CA ARG A 282 -5.00 -13.73 -14.83
C ARG A 282 -3.72 -13.29 -15.55
N ASP A 283 -3.77 -12.17 -16.26
CA ASP A 283 -2.69 -11.51 -16.98
C ASP A 283 -1.91 -10.51 -16.12
N LEU A 284 -2.44 -10.10 -14.96
CA LEU A 284 -1.73 -9.22 -14.03
C LEU A 284 -0.89 -10.06 -13.06
N LEU A 285 0.40 -9.76 -13.01
CA LEU A 285 1.30 -10.36 -12.04
C LEU A 285 1.15 -9.71 -10.66
N VAL A 286 0.90 -10.52 -9.63
CA VAL A 286 0.72 -10.07 -8.25
C VAL A 286 1.70 -10.80 -7.34
N SER A 287 2.44 -10.05 -6.53
CA SER A 287 3.38 -10.58 -5.55
C SER A 287 3.03 -10.12 -4.14
N LEU A 288 3.66 -10.74 -3.14
CA LEU A 288 3.50 -10.39 -1.74
C LEU A 288 4.76 -9.69 -1.18
N SER A 289 4.54 -8.95 -0.11
CA SER A 289 5.61 -8.25 0.59
C SER A 289 5.30 -7.99 2.06
N VAL A 290 6.35 -7.80 2.85
CA VAL A 290 6.24 -7.46 4.29
C VAL A 290 6.13 -5.95 4.51
N ASN A 291 6.73 -5.15 3.63
CA ASN A 291 6.78 -3.70 3.70
C ASN A 291 7.63 -3.18 4.87
N VAL A 292 7.04 -2.88 6.02
CA VAL A 292 7.77 -2.31 7.17
C VAL A 292 7.84 -3.26 8.35
N GLU A 293 8.95 -3.18 9.08
CA GLU A 293 9.16 -3.96 10.32
C GLU A 293 8.86 -3.17 11.59
N VAL A 294 8.46 -1.89 11.46
CA VAL A 294 8.14 -1.02 12.61
C VAL A 294 6.80 -1.34 13.27
N THR A 295 5.90 -2.02 12.54
CA THR A 295 4.50 -2.25 12.96
C THR A 295 4.16 -3.74 13.07
N VAL A 296 4.55 -4.56 12.09
CA VAL A 296 4.21 -5.99 12.05
C VAL A 296 5.44 -6.88 12.07
N ALA A 297 5.24 -8.18 12.31
CA ALA A 297 6.30 -9.16 12.22
C ALA A 297 6.87 -9.21 10.79
N GLY A 298 8.20 -9.27 10.69
CA GLY A 298 8.93 -9.25 9.42
C GLY A 298 8.96 -10.57 8.65
N ASP A 299 7.94 -11.43 8.76
CA ASP A 299 7.92 -12.78 8.21
C ASP A 299 6.86 -12.97 7.11
N MET A 300 7.16 -13.84 6.14
CA MET A 300 6.25 -14.11 5.01
C MET A 300 5.01 -14.91 5.43
N PHE A 301 5.08 -15.78 6.45
CA PHE A 301 3.91 -16.57 6.88
C PHE A 301 2.75 -15.69 7.35
N THR A 302 3.06 -14.56 7.99
CA THR A 302 2.08 -13.52 8.33
C THR A 302 1.39 -12.97 7.07
N GLN A 303 2.16 -12.69 6.01
CA GLN A 303 1.62 -12.18 4.74
C GLN A 303 0.82 -13.25 3.99
N LEU A 304 1.26 -14.51 3.99
CA LEU A 304 0.52 -15.63 3.39
C LEU A 304 -0.88 -15.74 3.97
N ARG A 305 -1.00 -15.77 5.31
CA ARG A 305 -2.30 -15.83 6.00
C ARG A 305 -3.15 -14.59 5.73
N ALA A 306 -2.56 -13.40 5.83
CA ALA A 306 -3.28 -12.16 5.62
C ALA A 306 -3.78 -12.03 4.16
N ALA A 307 -2.98 -12.41 3.17
CA ALA A 307 -3.35 -12.43 1.76
C ALA A 307 -4.54 -13.37 1.50
N TYR A 308 -4.46 -14.60 2.02
CA TYR A 308 -5.55 -15.57 1.87
C TYR A 308 -6.84 -15.07 2.53
N GLN A 309 -6.75 -14.58 3.77
CA GLN A 309 -7.91 -14.08 4.53
C GLN A 309 -8.55 -12.86 3.86
N ALA A 310 -7.74 -11.90 3.40
CA ALA A 310 -8.23 -10.73 2.68
C ALA A 310 -8.87 -11.13 1.34
N GLY A 311 -8.21 -11.97 0.54
CA GLY A 311 -8.78 -12.42 -0.74
C GLY A 311 -10.09 -13.18 -0.56
N ARG A 312 -10.20 -14.05 0.45
CA ARG A 312 -11.45 -14.76 0.77
C ARG A 312 -12.55 -13.83 1.27
N HIS A 313 -12.21 -12.89 2.15
CA HIS A 313 -13.17 -11.93 2.68
C HIS A 313 -13.75 -11.02 1.60
N ALA A 314 -12.93 -10.53 0.66
CA ALA A 314 -13.39 -9.73 -0.47
C ALA A 314 -14.41 -10.47 -1.37
N GLN A 315 -14.41 -11.80 -1.38
CA GLN A 315 -15.31 -12.61 -2.19
C GLN A 315 -16.66 -12.90 -1.50
N HIS A 316 -16.71 -12.82 -0.17
CA HIS A 316 -17.91 -13.19 0.60
C HIS A 316 -19.15 -12.33 0.28
N PRO A 317 -19.08 -11.00 0.08
CA PRO A 317 -20.28 -10.22 -0.25
C PRO A 317 -21.00 -10.70 -1.51
N ALA A 318 -20.25 -11.07 -2.56
CA ALA A 318 -20.83 -11.63 -3.78
C ALA A 318 -21.44 -13.02 -3.55
N MET A 319 -20.80 -13.84 -2.71
CA MET A 319 -21.31 -15.18 -2.33
C MET A 319 -22.57 -15.11 -1.46
N LEU A 320 -22.72 -14.07 -0.64
CA LEU A 320 -23.89 -13.86 0.23
C LEU A 320 -25.08 -13.25 -0.53
N ALA A 321 -24.83 -12.54 -1.64
CA ALA A 321 -25.85 -11.90 -2.46
C ALA A 321 -26.51 -12.86 -3.46
N LEU A 322 -25.80 -13.93 -3.83
CA LEU A 322 -26.40 -15.06 -4.52
C LEU A 322 -27.00 -15.95 -3.41
N ASP A 323 -28.30 -16.23 -3.43
CA ASP A 323 -28.92 -17.30 -2.62
C ASP A 323 -28.42 -18.70 -3.08
N ASP A 324 -27.11 -18.81 -3.30
CA ASP A 324 -26.41 -19.95 -3.84
C ASP A 324 -25.62 -20.58 -2.68
N PRO A 325 -26.17 -21.65 -2.08
CA PRO A 325 -25.52 -22.32 -0.98
C PRO A 325 -24.26 -23.01 -1.50
N ILE A 326 -23.10 -22.37 -1.26
CA ILE A 326 -21.79 -22.95 -1.52
C ILE A 326 -21.67 -23.39 -2.98
N SER A 327 -21.73 -22.45 -3.93
CA SER A 327 -21.18 -22.78 -5.24
C SER A 327 -19.69 -23.01 -5.08
N ASP A 328 -19.21 -24.08 -5.72
CA ASP A 328 -17.80 -24.34 -6.04
C ASP A 328 -17.27 -23.18 -6.89
N ASN A 329 -17.15 -21.98 -6.33
CA ASN A 329 -16.81 -20.79 -7.07
C ASN A 329 -15.32 -20.86 -7.44
N PRO A 330 -14.96 -21.24 -8.68
CA PRO A 330 -13.59 -21.54 -9.07
C PRO A 330 -12.76 -20.27 -9.30
N THR A 331 -13.37 -19.09 -9.12
CA THR A 331 -12.71 -17.78 -9.23
C THR A 331 -12.13 -17.29 -7.90
N GLY A 332 -12.19 -18.13 -6.85
CA GLY A 332 -11.62 -17.91 -5.53
C GLY A 332 -10.10 -17.77 -5.51
N ILE A 333 -9.54 -17.01 -4.56
CA ILE A 333 -8.10 -17.13 -4.26
C ILE A 333 -7.84 -18.52 -3.65
N THR A 334 -6.82 -19.23 -4.10
CA THR A 334 -6.42 -20.51 -3.52
C THR A 334 -5.15 -20.36 -2.67
N VAL A 335 -4.92 -21.31 -1.76
CA VAL A 335 -3.63 -21.40 -1.03
C VAL A 335 -2.45 -21.63 -1.99
N ARG A 336 -2.68 -22.25 -3.15
CA ARG A 336 -1.67 -22.40 -4.20
C ARG A 336 -1.32 -21.08 -4.86
N ASP A 337 -2.32 -20.23 -5.14
CA ASP A 337 -2.07 -18.88 -5.65
C ASP A 337 -1.25 -18.07 -4.64
N VAL A 338 -1.62 -18.10 -3.36
CA VAL A 338 -0.90 -17.36 -2.30
C VAL A 338 0.57 -17.80 -2.19
N LEU A 339 0.85 -19.10 -2.23
CA LEU A 339 2.23 -19.58 -2.20
C LEU A 339 3.00 -19.20 -3.48
N ARG A 340 2.34 -19.25 -4.64
CA ARG A 340 2.93 -18.81 -5.92
C ARG A 340 3.27 -17.31 -5.90
N MET A 341 2.38 -16.47 -5.36
CA MET A 341 2.57 -15.02 -5.16
C MET A 341 3.80 -14.71 -4.28
N ALA A 342 4.06 -15.54 -3.27
CA ALA A 342 5.21 -15.40 -2.38
C ALA A 342 6.50 -16.06 -2.88
N THR A 343 6.49 -16.69 -4.06
CA THR A 343 7.64 -17.42 -4.62
C THR A 343 7.84 -17.06 -6.09
N LEU A 344 7.29 -17.85 -7.02
CA LEU A 344 7.52 -17.70 -8.46
C LEU A 344 7.05 -16.35 -8.99
N ASP A 345 5.86 -15.90 -8.61
CA ASP A 345 5.32 -14.64 -9.12
C ASP A 345 6.08 -13.44 -8.51
N GLY A 346 6.56 -13.57 -7.27
CA GLY A 346 7.51 -12.62 -6.68
C GLY A 346 8.83 -12.56 -7.46
N ALA A 347 9.41 -13.72 -7.82
CA ALA A 347 10.62 -13.77 -8.64
C ALA A 347 10.41 -13.13 -10.02
N ARG A 348 9.26 -13.38 -10.66
CA ARG A 348 8.87 -12.75 -11.93
C ARG A 348 8.73 -11.24 -11.81
N SER A 349 8.15 -10.76 -10.71
CA SER A 349 7.98 -9.33 -10.45
C SER A 349 9.33 -8.62 -10.38
N LEU A 350 10.35 -9.31 -9.88
CA LEU A 350 11.71 -8.77 -9.77
C LEU A 350 12.59 -9.07 -10.99
N GLY A 351 12.07 -9.77 -12.01
CA GLY A 351 12.84 -10.20 -13.19
C GLY A 351 13.94 -11.22 -12.85
N LEU A 352 13.70 -12.07 -11.86
CA LEU A 352 14.65 -13.08 -11.34
C LEU A 352 14.12 -14.51 -11.47
N ASP A 353 13.03 -14.72 -12.22
CA ASP A 353 12.40 -16.03 -12.37
C ASP A 353 13.17 -17.00 -13.27
N ASP A 354 14.23 -16.57 -13.93
CA ASP A 354 15.23 -17.45 -14.53
C ASP A 354 16.22 -18.01 -13.50
N ARG A 355 16.33 -17.39 -12.32
CA ARG A 355 17.31 -17.72 -11.26
C ARG A 355 16.70 -18.38 -10.03
N THR A 356 15.52 -17.93 -9.59
CA THR A 356 14.88 -18.33 -8.33
C THR A 356 13.36 -18.46 -8.47
N GLY A 357 12.63 -18.62 -7.36
CA GLY A 357 11.17 -18.66 -7.31
C GLY A 357 10.53 -20.02 -7.64
N SER A 358 11.29 -20.98 -8.17
CA SER A 358 10.85 -22.38 -8.34
C SER A 358 12.01 -23.35 -8.10
N LEU A 359 11.67 -24.58 -7.68
CA LEU A 359 12.62 -25.69 -7.55
C LEU A 359 12.78 -26.39 -8.90
N THR A 360 13.42 -25.70 -9.85
CA THR A 360 13.61 -26.18 -11.22
C THR A 360 15.10 -26.50 -11.46
N PRO A 361 15.44 -27.66 -12.05
CA PRO A 361 16.83 -27.95 -12.42
C PRO A 361 17.45 -26.84 -13.26
N GLY A 362 18.68 -26.46 -12.94
CA GLY A 362 19.41 -25.36 -13.56
C GLY A 362 19.29 -24.03 -12.82
N LYS A 363 18.23 -23.79 -12.03
CA LYS A 363 18.11 -22.58 -11.20
C LYS A 363 19.06 -22.61 -10.00
N GLN A 364 19.30 -21.43 -9.41
CA GLN A 364 20.06 -21.35 -8.17
C GLN A 364 19.27 -21.98 -7.02
N ALA A 365 19.97 -22.63 -6.09
CA ALA A 365 19.36 -23.32 -4.96
C ALA A 365 18.94 -22.33 -3.87
N ASP A 366 17.81 -21.68 -4.11
CA ASP A 366 17.09 -20.83 -3.16
C ASP A 366 15.86 -21.58 -2.63
N LEU A 367 15.96 -22.20 -1.46
CA LEU A 367 14.91 -23.07 -0.93
C LEU A 367 14.75 -23.00 0.58
N VAL A 368 13.58 -23.43 1.04
CA VAL A 368 13.25 -23.60 2.45
C VAL A 368 12.82 -25.04 2.69
N VAL A 369 13.35 -25.64 3.75
CA VAL A 369 12.96 -26.95 4.27
C VAL A 369 12.09 -26.74 5.51
N LEU A 370 10.86 -27.24 5.48
CA LEU A 370 9.87 -27.08 6.54
C LEU A 370 9.58 -28.40 7.25
N ARG A 371 9.53 -28.37 8.58
CA ARG A 371 9.21 -29.51 9.45
C ARG A 371 7.71 -29.77 9.49
N ALA A 372 7.28 -30.82 8.82
CA ALA A 372 5.88 -31.20 8.69
C ALA A 372 5.53 -32.43 9.55
N ASP A 373 6.45 -32.87 10.39
CA ASP A 373 6.34 -33.95 11.38
C ASP A 373 6.00 -33.43 12.78
N ARG A 374 5.65 -32.15 12.91
CA ARG A 374 5.33 -31.54 14.19
C ARG A 374 3.85 -31.71 14.55
N PRO A 375 3.49 -31.92 15.83
CA PRO A 375 2.11 -32.20 16.25
C PRO A 375 1.08 -31.12 15.90
N ASP A 376 1.51 -29.89 15.68
CA ASP A 376 0.68 -28.74 15.34
C ASP A 376 0.27 -28.69 13.84
N VAL A 377 0.96 -29.45 12.98
CA VAL A 377 0.70 -29.47 11.53
C VAL A 377 0.51 -30.88 10.94
N ALA A 378 0.94 -31.93 11.65
CA ALA A 378 0.77 -33.32 11.21
C ALA A 378 -0.60 -33.88 11.67
N PRO A 379 -1.22 -34.80 10.89
CA PRO A 379 -0.82 -35.25 9.56
C PRO A 379 -1.11 -34.21 8.48
N VAL A 380 -0.25 -34.17 7.45
CA VAL A 380 -0.37 -33.20 6.35
C VAL A 380 -1.26 -33.75 5.24
N HIS A 381 -2.51 -33.29 5.19
CA HIS A 381 -3.47 -33.64 4.14
C HIS A 381 -3.27 -32.86 2.85
N ASP A 382 -3.23 -31.52 2.93
CA ASP A 382 -2.88 -30.65 1.82
C ASP A 382 -1.64 -29.83 2.20
N PRO A 383 -0.49 -30.06 1.54
CA PRO A 383 0.73 -29.35 1.88
C PRO A 383 0.66 -27.84 1.63
N TYR A 384 -0.13 -27.39 0.65
CA TYR A 384 -0.28 -25.95 0.40
C TYR A 384 -1.03 -25.28 1.54
N SER A 385 -2.17 -25.84 1.95
CA SER A 385 -2.90 -25.37 3.13
C SER A 385 -2.04 -25.40 4.38
N THR A 386 -1.25 -26.45 4.59
CA THR A 386 -0.36 -26.54 5.75
C THR A 386 0.69 -25.43 5.76
N VAL A 387 1.38 -25.19 4.64
CA VAL A 387 2.39 -24.12 4.56
C VAL A 387 1.76 -22.73 4.73
N VAL A 388 0.65 -22.46 4.04
CA VAL A 388 0.03 -21.12 4.00
C VAL A 388 -0.73 -20.78 5.28
N LEU A 389 -1.44 -21.74 5.89
CA LEU A 389 -2.39 -21.47 6.97
C LEU A 389 -1.91 -21.94 8.34
N GLN A 390 -1.09 -22.99 8.42
CA GLN A 390 -0.76 -23.66 9.69
C GLN A 390 0.69 -23.44 10.13
N MET A 391 1.63 -23.30 9.20
CA MET A 391 3.05 -23.17 9.51
C MET A 391 3.47 -21.72 9.85
N ASP A 392 4.59 -21.61 10.56
CA ASP A 392 5.26 -20.35 10.90
C ASP A 392 6.78 -20.54 10.92
N ARG A 393 7.53 -19.52 11.35
CA ARG A 393 8.99 -19.57 11.47
C ARG A 393 9.53 -20.73 12.31
N ALA A 394 8.79 -21.25 13.30
CA ALA A 394 9.25 -22.36 14.12
C ALA A 394 9.27 -23.68 13.34
N HIS A 395 8.63 -23.72 12.18
CA HIS A 395 8.61 -24.88 11.29
C HIS A 395 9.82 -24.92 10.35
N ILE A 396 10.60 -23.83 10.23
CA ILE A 396 11.79 -23.81 9.39
C ILE A 396 12.85 -24.75 9.97
N ASP A 397 13.33 -25.66 9.13
CA ASP A 397 14.50 -26.50 9.41
C ASP A 397 15.75 -25.90 8.75
N SER A 398 15.67 -25.61 7.46
CA SER A 398 16.82 -25.12 6.70
C SER A 398 16.39 -24.04 5.71
N VAL A 399 17.27 -23.06 5.48
CA VAL A 399 17.11 -22.00 4.49
C VAL A 399 18.41 -21.91 3.71
N VAL A 400 18.30 -21.99 2.39
CA VAL A 400 19.44 -22.03 1.47
C VAL A 400 19.28 -20.91 0.46
N VAL A 401 20.35 -20.15 0.19
CA VAL A 401 20.42 -19.12 -0.85
C VAL A 401 21.62 -19.41 -1.73
N ALA A 402 21.42 -19.59 -3.04
CA ALA A 402 22.46 -19.97 -3.99
C ALA A 402 23.36 -21.12 -3.48
N GLY A 403 22.74 -22.15 -2.90
CA GLY A 403 23.43 -23.33 -2.36
C GLY A 403 24.09 -23.14 -0.98
N ARG A 404 24.07 -21.94 -0.41
CA ARG A 404 24.63 -21.63 0.91
C ARG A 404 23.58 -21.72 2.01
N ASP A 405 23.91 -22.40 3.11
CA ASP A 405 23.06 -22.46 4.31
C ASP A 405 23.06 -21.12 5.06
N HIS A 406 21.87 -20.64 5.37
CA HIS A 406 21.63 -19.52 6.30
C HIS A 406 20.87 -19.94 7.55
N VAL A 407 20.12 -21.04 7.47
CA VAL A 407 19.53 -21.74 8.61
C VAL A 407 19.79 -23.22 8.45
N ARG A 408 20.15 -23.92 9.53
CA ARG A 408 20.34 -25.37 9.54
C ARG A 408 19.81 -25.97 10.84
N ALA A 409 19.01 -27.03 10.73
CA ALA A 409 18.34 -27.68 11.87
C ALA A 409 17.58 -26.69 12.78
N GLY A 410 16.95 -25.68 12.19
CA GLY A 410 16.18 -24.63 12.86
C GLY A 410 17.01 -23.51 13.49
N ASN A 411 18.34 -23.49 13.31
CA ASN A 411 19.22 -22.46 13.87
C ASN A 411 19.85 -21.60 12.77
N PRO A 412 19.81 -20.26 12.88
CA PRO A 412 20.57 -19.38 12.00
C PRO A 412 22.06 -19.71 12.02
N VAL A 413 22.72 -19.64 10.86
CA VAL A 413 24.16 -19.88 10.72
C VAL A 413 24.96 -18.66 11.18
N ASP A 414 24.46 -17.45 10.91
CA ASP A 414 25.13 -16.20 11.22
C ASP A 414 24.90 -15.75 12.67
N ASP A 415 25.99 -15.47 13.40
CA ASP A 415 25.91 -14.88 14.74
C ASP A 415 25.57 -13.38 14.66
N SER A 416 24.43 -13.02 15.25
CA SER A 416 23.93 -11.63 15.32
C SER A 416 24.13 -10.97 16.69
N SER A 417 24.80 -11.63 17.64
CA SER A 417 25.00 -11.12 19.00
C SER A 417 25.66 -9.74 19.04
N ARG A 418 26.73 -9.54 18.26
CA ARG A 418 27.42 -8.24 18.14
C ARG A 418 26.53 -7.19 17.51
N LEU A 419 25.85 -7.55 16.42
CA LEU A 419 24.96 -6.66 15.70
C LEU A 419 23.78 -6.18 16.57
N LEU A 420 23.25 -7.06 17.44
CA LEU A 420 22.22 -6.73 18.40
C LEU A 420 22.74 -5.82 19.54
N ALA A 421 24.00 -5.98 19.95
CA ALA A 421 24.62 -5.05 20.89
C ALA A 421 24.80 -3.65 20.28
N ASP A 422 25.17 -3.58 19.00
CA ASP A 422 25.28 -2.32 18.26
C ASP A 422 23.91 -1.70 17.94
N ALA A 423 22.84 -2.49 17.92
CA ALA A 423 21.48 -2.01 17.73
C ALA A 423 20.87 -1.30 18.95
N ASP A 424 21.49 -1.42 20.14
CA ASP A 424 21.08 -0.66 21.34
C ASP A 424 21.46 0.84 21.25
N LEU A 425 21.97 1.27 20.09
CA LEU A 425 21.94 2.65 19.66
C LEU A 425 20.49 3.09 19.48
N ARG A 426 19.82 3.44 20.59
CA ARG A 426 18.52 4.11 20.58
C ARG A 426 18.56 5.19 19.50
N PRO A 427 17.63 5.19 18.53
CA PRO A 427 17.53 6.33 17.63
C PRO A 427 17.44 7.59 18.51
N PRO A 428 18.14 8.68 18.15
CA PRO A 428 18.01 9.92 18.89
C PRO A 428 16.52 10.19 19.09
N PRO A 429 16.09 10.63 20.29
CA PRO A 429 14.68 10.97 20.49
C PRO A 429 14.28 11.93 19.37
N PRO A 430 13.08 11.76 18.77
CA PRO A 430 12.64 12.60 17.66
C PRO A 430 12.90 14.05 18.05
N HIS A 431 13.34 14.88 17.09
CA HIS A 431 13.52 16.30 17.34
C HIS A 431 12.29 16.79 18.08
N LYS A 432 12.48 17.26 19.32
CA LYS A 432 11.36 17.80 20.10
C LYS A 432 10.73 18.87 19.22
N ARG A 433 9.58 18.58 18.60
CA ARG A 433 8.60 19.63 18.42
C ARG A 433 8.48 20.21 19.81
N LEU A 434 8.82 21.50 19.93
CA LEU A 434 8.32 22.33 21.02
C LEU A 434 6.90 21.86 21.24
N THR A 435 6.67 21.19 22.37
CA THR A 435 5.33 20.95 22.85
C THR A 435 4.69 22.33 22.82
N ARG A 436 3.83 22.62 21.84
CA ARG A 436 2.89 23.71 22.02
C ARG A 436 2.19 23.32 23.31
N PRO A 437 2.34 24.10 24.39
CA PRO A 437 1.83 23.66 25.68
C PRO A 437 0.34 23.44 25.46
N SER A 438 -0.14 22.23 25.80
CA SER A 438 -1.55 22.03 26.02
C SER A 438 -1.99 23.09 27.03
N SER A 439 -2.84 24.00 26.60
CA SER A 439 -3.37 25.09 27.43
C SER A 439 -4.41 24.57 28.42
N HIS A 440 -4.10 23.47 29.12
CA HIS A 440 -4.94 22.89 30.15
C HIS A 440 -4.10 22.68 31.41
N GLY A 441 -4.01 23.74 32.23
CA GLY A 441 -3.65 23.58 33.64
C GLY A 441 -2.65 24.57 34.23
N ARG A 442 -2.96 25.88 34.23
CA ARG A 442 -2.57 26.76 35.35
C ARG A 442 -3.72 27.71 35.69
N ARG A 443 -4.47 27.36 36.75
CA ARG A 443 -5.34 28.31 37.44
C ARG A 443 -4.46 29.34 38.16
N ALA A 444 -4.35 30.54 37.61
CA ALA A 444 -3.96 31.72 38.36
C ALA A 444 -5.24 32.49 38.75
N ARG A 445 -5.55 32.49 40.05
CA ARG A 445 -6.60 33.33 40.63
C ARG A 445 -6.16 34.79 40.52
N TRP A 446 -6.96 35.63 39.86
CA TRP A 446 -6.93 37.07 40.12
C TRP A 446 -8.36 37.59 40.26
N ARG A 447 -8.61 38.21 41.41
CA ARG A 447 -9.88 38.80 41.84
C ARG A 447 -10.12 40.12 41.11
N ALA A 448 -11.39 40.39 40.85
CA ALA A 448 -11.90 41.68 40.39
C ALA A 448 -11.51 42.83 41.34
N GLY A 449 -11.03 43.93 40.77
CA GLY A 449 -10.76 45.19 41.46
C GLY A 449 -10.94 46.36 40.51
N ARG A 450 -11.98 47.16 40.74
CA ARG A 450 -12.36 48.41 40.06
C ARG A 450 -11.19 49.40 40.00
N TYR A 451 -11.07 50.23 38.96
CA TYR A 451 -10.76 51.65 39.12
C TYR A 451 -11.15 52.49 37.89
N ARG A 452 -11.54 53.73 38.17
CA ARG A 452 -12.26 54.71 37.32
C ARG A 452 -11.39 55.38 36.23
N SER A 453 -12.07 55.81 35.18
CA SER A 453 -11.66 56.83 34.20
C SER A 453 -11.30 58.19 34.84
N PRO A 454 -10.45 58.99 34.16
CA PRO A 454 -10.94 60.29 33.69
C PRO A 454 -10.45 60.72 32.29
N THR A 455 -11.24 61.63 31.74
CA THR A 455 -11.24 62.35 30.45
C THR A 455 -10.06 63.31 30.19
N ARG A 456 -9.62 63.48 28.93
CA ARG A 456 -9.68 64.76 28.16
C ARG A 456 -9.05 64.72 26.74
N ARG A 457 -9.89 65.08 25.75
CA ARG A 457 -9.72 65.97 24.55
C ARG A 457 -8.52 65.84 23.57
N LEU A 458 -8.80 65.26 22.39
CA LEU A 458 -8.78 65.78 20.97
C LEU A 458 -7.84 66.96 20.58
N PRO A 459 -7.30 67.03 19.32
CA PRO A 459 -8.10 67.12 18.07
C PRO A 459 -7.56 66.41 16.79
N SER A 460 -8.46 65.82 15.97
CA SER A 460 -8.86 66.17 14.56
C SER A 460 -7.72 66.24 13.51
N ALA A 461 -7.80 65.66 12.31
CA ALA A 461 -8.90 65.78 11.36
C ALA A 461 -8.87 64.77 10.17
N SER A 462 -10.04 64.65 9.54
CA SER A 462 -10.37 64.31 8.13
C SER A 462 -9.99 62.95 7.53
N ALA A 463 -11.04 62.12 7.32
CA ALA A 463 -11.17 61.18 6.20
C ALA A 463 -11.51 61.96 4.89
N PRO A 464 -11.48 61.35 3.67
CA PRO A 464 -12.49 60.36 3.28
C PRO A 464 -12.04 59.21 2.34
N SER A 465 -13.00 58.30 2.21
CA SER A 465 -13.25 57.15 1.33
C SER A 465 -13.17 57.35 -0.20
N ALA A 466 -12.90 56.26 -0.94
CA ALA A 466 -13.49 55.78 -2.23
C ALA A 466 -12.58 54.66 -2.81
N ILE A 467 -13.03 53.44 -3.14
CA ILE A 467 -13.87 52.96 -4.26
C ILE A 467 -13.33 53.27 -5.67
N SER A 468 -13.17 52.19 -6.44
CA SER A 468 -13.12 52.03 -7.92
C SER A 468 -11.79 52.16 -8.68
N ALA A 469 -11.34 50.98 -9.14
CA ALA A 469 -11.20 50.55 -10.55
C ALA A 469 -10.11 51.14 -11.47
N ILE A 470 -9.63 50.23 -12.31
CA ILE A 470 -9.24 50.34 -13.74
C ILE A 470 -7.82 49.81 -14.08
N SER A 471 -7.89 48.83 -14.98
CA SER A 471 -6.92 48.29 -15.92
C SER A 471 -5.89 49.23 -16.56
N ALA A 472 -4.84 48.57 -17.04
CA ALA A 472 -3.99 48.88 -18.21
C ALA A 472 -2.93 49.98 -18.05
N ILE A 473 -1.70 49.63 -18.45
CA ILE A 473 -0.84 50.41 -19.37
C ILE A 473 0.24 49.47 -19.93
N SER A 474 0.31 49.39 -21.26
CA SER A 474 1.50 49.00 -22.02
C SER A 474 2.39 50.22 -22.26
N ALA A 475 3.71 49.97 -22.15
CA ALA A 475 4.84 50.59 -22.87
C ALA A 475 4.95 52.12 -22.99
N ASN A 476 6.07 52.68 -22.48
CA ASN A 476 6.98 53.41 -23.37
C ASN A 476 8.43 53.53 -22.83
N THR A 477 9.34 53.56 -23.80
CA THR A 477 10.81 53.54 -23.79
C THR A 477 11.49 54.90 -23.55
N ALA A 478 12.71 54.88 -22.98
CA ALA A 478 13.92 55.68 -23.31
C ALA A 478 14.96 55.50 -22.17
N GLY A 479 16.28 55.38 -22.31
CA GLY A 479 17.24 55.39 -23.42
C GLY A 479 18.66 55.72 -22.89
N SER A 480 19.70 55.36 -23.67
CA SER A 480 21.16 55.75 -23.56
C SER A 480 22.05 54.90 -22.63
N SER A 481 23.28 54.45 -22.99
CA SER A 481 24.17 54.65 -24.16
C SER A 481 25.41 53.70 -24.12
N ILE A 482 25.75 53.08 -25.28
CA ILE A 482 27.06 53.00 -26.02
C ILE A 482 28.36 52.70 -25.21
N THR A 483 29.13 51.63 -25.50
CA THR A 483 30.25 51.61 -26.49
C THR A 483 30.55 50.24 -27.13
N SER A 484 31.26 50.32 -28.26
CA SER A 484 31.38 49.40 -29.40
C SER A 484 32.66 48.55 -29.48
N GLY A 485 32.61 47.42 -30.19
CA GLY A 485 33.74 46.76 -30.84
C GLY A 485 33.30 45.86 -32.01
N ARG A 486 33.73 46.18 -33.24
CA ARG A 486 33.45 45.49 -34.53
C ARG A 486 34.63 44.60 -34.94
N VAL A 487 34.39 43.46 -35.61
CA VAL A 487 35.04 42.93 -36.86
C VAL A 487 34.13 41.82 -37.46
N ARG A 488 33.37 42.01 -38.56
CA ARG A 488 33.57 41.66 -40.01
C ARG A 488 33.89 40.18 -40.37
N SER A 489 32.95 39.50 -41.06
CA SER A 489 33.00 39.03 -42.50
C SER A 489 33.30 37.52 -42.62
N ALA A 490 32.88 36.70 -43.60
CA ALA A 490 32.09 36.79 -44.84
C ALA A 490 31.63 35.36 -45.27
N CYS A 491 30.64 35.28 -46.16
CA CYS A 491 30.25 34.08 -46.94
C CYS A 491 31.30 33.62 -47.95
N ARG A 492 31.28 32.32 -48.34
CA ARG A 492 31.26 31.87 -49.76
C ARG A 492 31.02 30.36 -49.92
N GLU A 493 30.33 30.05 -51.02
CA GLU A 493 29.98 28.74 -51.61
C GLU A 493 31.18 27.96 -52.19
N SER A 494 31.03 26.63 -52.37
CA SER A 494 31.01 25.97 -53.70
C SER A 494 31.04 24.43 -53.60
N ALA A 495 30.57 23.78 -54.67
CA ALA A 495 30.17 22.38 -54.81
C ALA A 495 31.17 21.53 -55.63
N ARG A 496 30.79 20.23 -55.83
CA ARG A 496 31.32 19.13 -56.71
C ARG A 496 32.30 18.17 -56.00
N THR A 497 32.29 16.83 -56.13
CA THR A 497 31.75 15.82 -57.10
C THR A 497 31.86 14.39 -56.48
N GLY A 498 31.00 13.42 -56.88
CA GLY A 498 31.00 11.98 -56.43
C GLY A 498 32.09 11.08 -57.09
N PRO A 499 31.95 9.73 -57.26
CA PRO A 499 30.79 8.81 -57.01
C PRO A 499 31.09 7.33 -56.52
N GLY A 500 30.03 6.50 -56.37
CA GLY A 500 29.99 5.00 -56.48
C GLY A 500 29.89 4.23 -55.14
N HIS A 501 29.03 3.23 -54.85
CA HIS A 501 28.24 2.19 -55.55
C HIS A 501 26.94 1.86 -54.72
N ARG A 502 25.69 1.85 -55.23
CA ARG A 502 24.83 0.75 -55.78
C ARG A 502 25.00 -0.64 -55.13
N LEU A 503 24.02 -1.49 -54.79
CA LEU A 503 22.53 -1.69 -54.82
C LEU A 503 22.30 -3.13 -54.22
N PRO A 504 21.10 -3.77 -54.15
CA PRO A 504 19.71 -3.33 -53.99
C PRO A 504 18.86 -4.18 -52.99
N ALA A 505 17.65 -3.69 -52.74
CA ALA A 505 16.50 -4.42 -52.19
C ALA A 505 15.87 -5.40 -53.21
N GLN A 506 15.18 -6.44 -52.70
CA GLN A 506 14.26 -7.27 -53.47
C GLN A 506 12.89 -7.36 -52.79
N ALA A 507 11.84 -7.38 -53.60
CA ALA A 507 10.47 -7.61 -53.23
C ALA A 507 9.83 -8.66 -54.17
N VAL A 508 8.68 -9.20 -53.71
CA VAL A 508 7.59 -9.95 -54.40
C VAL A 508 7.91 -11.43 -54.72
N PRO A 509 6.96 -12.42 -54.76
CA PRO A 509 5.50 -12.29 -54.89
C PRO A 509 4.56 -13.31 -54.15
N VAL A 510 3.27 -13.14 -54.47
CA VAL A 510 1.99 -13.74 -54.04
C VAL A 510 1.82 -15.26 -54.34
N GLY A 511 1.03 -15.97 -53.51
CA GLY A 511 0.45 -17.28 -53.84
C GLY A 511 -0.88 -17.55 -53.12
N VAL A 512 -1.91 -17.90 -53.90
CA VAL A 512 -3.32 -18.11 -53.54
C VAL A 512 -3.58 -19.58 -53.15
N SER A 513 -4.46 -19.84 -52.17
CA SER A 513 -5.30 -21.06 -52.15
C SER A 513 -6.58 -20.84 -51.35
N ARG A 514 -7.72 -21.02 -52.04
CA ARG A 514 -9.06 -21.18 -51.46
C ARG A 514 -9.33 -22.68 -51.27
N SER A 515 -9.92 -23.07 -50.13
CA SER A 515 -10.97 -24.10 -50.14
C SER A 515 -11.94 -23.88 -48.99
N ALA A 516 -13.21 -24.15 -49.27
CA ALA A 516 -14.37 -23.90 -48.44
C ALA A 516 -15.05 -25.23 -48.09
N ALA A 517 -15.63 -25.35 -46.88
CA ALA A 517 -16.81 -26.15 -46.53
C ALA A 517 -17.11 -25.90 -45.04
N ARG A 518 -18.10 -25.09 -44.65
CA ARG A 518 -19.53 -25.41 -44.42
C ARG A 518 -19.81 -26.70 -43.61
N ALA A 519 -20.27 -26.44 -42.38
CA ALA A 519 -21.45 -26.99 -41.68
C ALA A 519 -21.55 -28.50 -41.40
N GLY A 520 -21.85 -28.85 -40.14
CA GLY A 520 -22.58 -30.10 -39.86
C GLY A 520 -22.43 -30.68 -38.46
N VAL A 521 -23.25 -30.20 -37.51
CA VAL A 521 -24.05 -30.94 -36.51
C VAL A 521 -23.54 -32.31 -35.99
N ARG A 522 -23.44 -32.50 -34.66
CA ARG A 522 -24.33 -33.38 -33.85
C ARG A 522 -23.75 -33.74 -32.47
N TYR A 523 -24.50 -33.30 -31.47
CA TYR A 523 -24.70 -33.93 -30.16
C TYR A 523 -25.46 -35.27 -30.34
N ILE A 524 -25.09 -36.31 -29.56
CA ILE A 524 -25.93 -37.37 -28.97
C ILE A 524 -25.02 -38.36 -28.17
N PRO A 525 -25.52 -39.02 -27.10
CA PRO A 525 -24.79 -39.18 -25.84
C PRO A 525 -24.58 -40.64 -25.35
N ALA A 526 -24.00 -40.74 -24.14
CA ALA A 526 -24.20 -41.70 -23.05
C ALA A 526 -23.50 -43.08 -23.05
N ALA A 527 -22.85 -43.38 -21.92
CA ALA A 527 -22.87 -44.65 -21.15
C ALA A 527 -22.09 -44.41 -19.84
N SER A 528 -22.71 -44.20 -18.67
CA SER A 528 -23.36 -45.20 -17.79
C SER A 528 -22.46 -46.41 -17.50
N TYR A 529 -21.83 -46.45 -16.33
CA TYR A 529 -21.37 -47.71 -15.73
C TYR A 529 -21.92 -47.84 -14.32
N GLU A 530 -22.75 -48.87 -14.18
CA GLU A 530 -23.49 -49.26 -12.98
C GLU A 530 -22.59 -49.89 -11.91
N HIS A 531 -23.03 -49.72 -10.66
CA HIS A 531 -22.56 -50.42 -9.48
C HIS A 531 -22.99 -51.90 -9.48
N GLY A 532 -22.01 -52.80 -9.42
CA GLY A 532 -22.21 -54.20 -9.02
C GLY A 532 -21.76 -54.44 -7.57
N ARG A 533 -22.71 -54.83 -6.70
CA ARG A 533 -22.44 -55.36 -5.34
C ARG A 533 -21.72 -56.72 -5.40
N PRO A 534 -21.16 -57.18 -4.27
CA PRO A 534 -21.88 -58.25 -3.54
C PRO A 534 -21.90 -58.10 -2.01
N ARG A 535 -22.98 -58.64 -1.41
CA ARG A 535 -23.15 -59.15 -0.03
C ARG A 535 -23.49 -60.66 -0.17
N PRO A 536 -23.49 -61.57 0.85
CA PRO A 536 -23.80 -61.32 2.28
C PRO A 536 -23.17 -62.27 3.36
N GLY A 537 -23.46 -61.97 4.64
CA GLY A 537 -23.51 -62.93 5.79
C GLY A 537 -22.25 -62.97 6.67
N THR A 538 -22.27 -63.00 8.02
CA THR A 538 -23.30 -63.36 9.02
C THR A 538 -22.96 -62.78 10.42
N ARG A 539 -23.99 -62.63 11.27
CA ARG A 539 -23.98 -62.19 12.69
C ARG A 539 -23.19 -63.12 13.65
N ARG A 540 -22.56 -62.54 14.69
CA ARG A 540 -22.66 -62.87 16.15
C ARG A 540 -21.68 -61.99 16.96
N GLN A 541 -22.16 -61.11 17.85
CA GLN A 541 -22.22 -61.23 19.32
C GLN A 541 -20.89 -61.54 20.08
N ALA A 542 -20.51 -60.55 20.92
CA ALA A 542 -20.00 -60.62 22.29
C ALA A 542 -18.51 -60.97 22.59
N ARG A 543 -17.94 -60.12 23.48
CA ARG A 543 -16.80 -60.34 24.41
C ARG A 543 -15.42 -60.46 23.71
N THR A 544 -14.29 -59.92 24.19
CA THR A 544 -13.76 -59.50 25.49
C THR A 544 -12.60 -58.52 25.27
N SER A 545 -12.44 -57.53 26.16
CA SER A 545 -11.21 -56.72 26.32
C SER A 545 -10.07 -57.52 26.94
N PRO A 546 -8.79 -57.29 26.59
CA PRO A 546 -7.67 -57.69 27.43
C PRO A 546 -7.16 -56.52 28.27
N ARG A 547 -6.98 -56.82 29.56
CA ARG A 547 -6.36 -55.99 30.60
C ARG A 547 -4.84 -55.91 30.40
N TRP A 548 -4.29 -54.72 30.63
CA TRP A 548 -2.95 -54.45 31.19
C TRP A 548 -3.21 -53.36 32.24
N GLY A 549 -2.86 -53.44 33.53
CA GLY A 549 -1.71 -54.04 34.19
C GLY A 549 -1.16 -52.94 35.11
N GLY A 550 -1.75 -52.77 36.30
CA GLY A 550 -1.43 -51.68 37.20
C GLY A 550 -0.09 -51.85 37.93
N ARG A 551 0.67 -50.76 38.06
CA ARG A 551 1.68 -50.57 39.11
C ARG A 551 1.59 -49.14 39.66
N ARG A 552 1.54 -49.05 40.99
CA ARG A 552 1.61 -47.82 41.81
C ARG A 552 3.06 -47.36 41.95
N PRO A 553 3.33 -46.05 42.16
CA PRO A 553 4.53 -45.59 42.86
C PRO A 553 4.23 -45.20 44.31
N GLY A 554 5.14 -45.59 45.21
CA GLY A 554 5.24 -45.15 46.61
C GLY A 554 6.08 -43.88 46.79
N PRO A 555 6.38 -43.47 48.03
CA PRO A 555 6.29 -42.06 48.46
C PRO A 555 7.61 -41.29 48.48
N LEU A 556 7.52 -39.97 48.35
CA LEU A 556 8.59 -38.99 48.61
C LEU A 556 8.47 -38.40 50.03
N ARG A 557 9.61 -38.19 50.68
CA ARG A 557 9.84 -37.42 51.93
C ARG A 557 11.22 -36.71 51.79
N PRO A 558 11.55 -35.70 52.63
CA PRO A 558 10.90 -34.40 52.78
C PRO A 558 11.91 -33.23 52.62
N SER A 559 11.40 -32.02 52.40
CA SER A 559 12.14 -30.75 52.31
C SER A 559 12.00 -29.90 53.57
N CYS A 560 13.03 -29.12 53.95
CA CYS A 560 12.94 -27.85 54.70
C CYS A 560 14.30 -27.11 54.70
N PRO A 561 14.39 -25.77 54.91
CA PRO A 561 13.34 -24.74 55.00
C PRO A 561 13.59 -23.49 54.10
N PRO A 562 12.61 -22.57 53.96
CA PRO A 562 12.84 -21.22 53.43
C PRO A 562 12.96 -20.17 54.54
N ASP A 563 13.82 -19.18 54.31
CA ASP A 563 13.99 -18.00 55.16
C ASP A 563 12.91 -16.94 54.88
N ALA A 564 12.57 -16.21 55.93
CA ALA A 564 11.46 -15.28 56.01
C ALA A 564 11.81 -13.93 55.38
N THR A 565 10.89 -13.38 54.58
CA THR A 565 10.37 -11.99 54.68
C THR A 565 9.61 -11.63 53.41
N ARG A 566 8.27 -11.66 53.45
CA ARG A 566 7.43 -10.75 52.67
C ARG A 566 5.99 -10.79 53.19
N ARG A 567 5.49 -9.61 53.56
CA ARG A 567 4.12 -9.35 54.01
C ARG A 567 3.11 -9.76 52.93
N ALA A 568 2.03 -10.40 53.34
CA ALA A 568 0.89 -10.75 52.49
C ALA A 568 0.05 -9.52 52.11
N PRO A 569 -0.48 -9.43 50.88
CA PRO A 569 -1.57 -8.51 50.55
C PRO A 569 -2.95 -9.15 50.81
N LEU A 570 -3.88 -8.33 51.31
CA LEU A 570 -5.29 -8.66 51.52
C LEU A 570 -6.05 -8.89 50.19
N PRO A 571 -7.14 -9.68 50.19
CA PRO A 571 -7.91 -9.98 48.99
C PRO A 571 -8.71 -8.76 48.51
N ARG A 572 -8.60 -8.42 47.23
CA ARG A 572 -9.43 -7.40 46.57
C ARG A 572 -10.64 -8.08 45.92
N THR A 573 -11.82 -7.58 46.22
CA THR A 573 -13.09 -7.90 45.55
C THR A 573 -13.06 -7.48 44.07
N PRO A 574 -13.86 -8.12 43.18
CA PRO A 574 -13.86 -7.81 41.76
C PRO A 574 -14.45 -6.43 41.53
N ARG A 575 -13.70 -5.55 40.86
CA ARG A 575 -14.18 -4.24 40.41
C ARG A 575 -14.74 -4.41 39.00
N ALA A 576 -15.98 -3.97 38.77
CA ALA A 576 -16.55 -3.84 37.43
C ALA A 576 -15.62 -3.02 36.52
N PRO A 577 -15.56 -3.33 35.21
CA PRO A 577 -14.66 -2.62 34.30
C PRO A 577 -15.04 -1.14 34.24
N ALA A 578 -14.03 -0.28 34.40
CA ALA A 578 -14.18 1.14 34.18
C ALA A 578 -14.29 1.38 32.67
N GLU A 579 -15.49 1.71 32.22
CA GLU A 579 -15.70 2.45 30.98
C GLU A 579 -14.98 3.80 31.11
N ASN A 580 -14.02 4.07 30.22
CA ASN A 580 -13.59 5.39 29.75
C ASN A 580 -12.28 5.24 28.95
N GLY A 581 -12.38 4.66 27.75
CA GLY A 581 -11.57 5.12 26.62
C GLY A 581 -12.28 6.33 25.98
N PRO A 582 -11.60 7.19 25.19
CA PRO A 582 -12.30 8.23 24.45
C PRO A 582 -13.27 7.56 23.49
N GLN A 583 -14.57 7.62 23.80
CA GLN A 583 -15.62 7.25 22.86
C GLN A 583 -15.42 8.13 21.62
N MET A 584 -15.26 7.52 20.44
CA MET A 584 -15.49 8.23 19.19
C MET A 584 -16.93 8.73 19.26
N ALA A 585 -17.12 10.04 19.32
CA ALA A 585 -18.46 10.62 19.40
C ALA A 585 -19.32 10.09 18.25
N THR A 586 -20.42 9.43 18.56
CA THR A 586 -21.34 8.91 17.56
C THR A 586 -22.21 10.09 17.11
N TRP A 587 -22.21 10.40 15.82
CA TRP A 587 -23.04 11.49 15.28
C TRP A 587 -24.30 10.91 14.67
N THR A 588 -25.45 11.25 15.23
CA THR A 588 -26.73 11.01 14.56
C THR A 588 -27.01 12.16 13.60
N THR A 589 -27.71 11.88 12.50
CA THR A 589 -28.03 12.91 11.49
C THR A 589 -29.51 12.87 11.13
N ARG A 590 -30.06 14.05 10.87
CA ARG A 590 -31.45 14.23 10.43
C ARG A 590 -31.62 15.55 9.68
N PRO A 591 -32.69 15.70 8.89
CA PRO A 591 -33.08 17.00 8.35
C PRO A 591 -33.32 18.04 9.46
N GLU A 592 -33.05 19.30 9.13
CA GLU A 592 -33.40 20.47 9.92
C GLU A 592 -34.91 20.52 10.19
N THR A 593 -35.28 20.93 11.40
CA THR A 593 -36.65 21.28 11.78
C THR A 593 -36.74 22.76 12.12
N ALA A 594 -37.96 23.30 12.23
CA ALA A 594 -38.17 24.69 12.60
C ALA A 594 -37.58 25.05 13.98
N GLU A 595 -37.48 24.08 14.89
CA GLU A 595 -36.88 24.28 16.22
C GLU A 595 -35.35 24.41 16.16
N ASP A 596 -34.71 23.88 15.11
CA ASP A 596 -33.26 23.94 14.95
C ASP A 596 -32.78 25.28 14.36
N ILE A 597 -33.65 26.05 13.68
CA ILE A 597 -33.27 27.28 12.96
C ILE A 597 -32.43 28.23 13.83
N PRO A 598 -32.82 28.58 15.07
CA PRO A 598 -32.02 29.47 15.91
C PRO A 598 -30.66 28.86 16.28
N VAL A 599 -30.62 27.54 16.55
CA VAL A 599 -29.41 26.81 16.94
C VAL A 599 -28.45 26.70 15.77
N LEU A 600 -28.94 26.39 14.57
CA LEU A 600 -28.12 26.33 13.36
C LEU A 600 -27.55 27.70 13.01
N ARG A 601 -28.33 28.77 13.18
CA ARG A 601 -27.83 30.13 13.01
C ARG A 601 -26.66 30.42 13.95
N ASP A 602 -26.74 30.00 15.22
CA ASP A 602 -25.64 30.14 16.18
C ASP A 602 -24.42 29.28 15.79
N ILE A 603 -24.64 28.07 15.28
CA ILE A 603 -23.56 27.18 14.80
C ILE A 603 -22.83 27.81 13.61
N VAL A 604 -23.56 28.38 12.65
CA VAL A 604 -22.97 29.04 11.47
C VAL A 604 -22.20 30.30 11.91
N LEU A 605 -22.78 31.13 12.79
CA LEU A 605 -22.09 32.30 13.34
C LEU A 605 -20.81 31.94 14.11
N ALA A 606 -20.78 30.79 14.77
CA ALA A 606 -19.60 30.32 15.48
C ALA A 606 -18.54 29.68 14.56
N ALA A 607 -18.94 29.17 13.40
CA ALA A 607 -18.06 28.45 12.46
C ALA A 607 -17.32 29.37 11.49
N PHE A 608 -17.87 30.56 11.18
CA PHE A 608 -17.33 31.50 10.20
C PHE A 608 -16.90 32.83 10.83
N PRO A 609 -15.94 33.56 10.21
CA PRO A 609 -15.38 34.79 10.78
C PRO A 609 -16.35 36.00 10.72
N THR A 610 -17.37 35.95 9.86
CA THR A 610 -18.37 37.01 9.69
C THR A 610 -19.79 36.45 9.84
N ALA A 611 -20.79 37.33 9.88
CA ALA A 611 -22.19 36.94 9.91
C ALA A 611 -22.78 36.66 8.50
N GLU A 612 -21.95 36.71 7.46
CA GLU A 612 -22.39 36.64 6.06
C GLU A 612 -22.96 35.26 5.74
N GLU A 613 -22.32 34.17 6.16
CA GLU A 613 -22.80 32.80 5.95
C GLU A 613 -24.11 32.53 6.70
N ALA A 614 -24.28 33.09 7.89
CA ALA A 614 -25.54 32.98 8.63
C ALA A 614 -26.67 33.76 7.93
N GLY A 615 -26.35 34.94 7.35
CA GLY A 615 -27.27 35.70 6.51
C GLY A 615 -27.62 34.97 5.21
N LEU A 616 -26.63 34.32 4.58
CA LEU A 616 -26.81 33.50 3.37
C LEU A 616 -27.79 32.35 3.62
N VAL A 617 -27.61 31.59 4.71
CA VAL A 617 -28.52 30.49 5.06
C VAL A 617 -29.96 30.98 5.25
N ASP A 618 -30.16 32.11 5.93
CA ASP A 618 -31.49 32.69 6.14
C ASP A 618 -32.13 33.17 4.83
N ALA A 619 -31.35 33.79 3.95
CA ALA A 619 -31.81 34.21 2.63
C ALA A 619 -32.17 33.02 1.73
N LEU A 620 -31.35 31.96 1.75
CA LEU A 620 -31.61 30.72 1.02
C LEU A 620 -32.86 29.99 1.54
N ARG A 621 -33.09 30.01 2.85
CA ARG A 621 -34.30 29.41 3.47
C ARG A 621 -35.58 30.16 3.08
N ALA A 622 -35.49 31.46 2.83
CA ALA A 622 -36.62 32.27 2.39
C ALA A 622 -36.88 32.20 0.86
N ASP A 623 -35.95 31.66 0.07
CA ASP A 623 -36.05 31.57 -1.38
C ASP A 623 -36.68 30.24 -1.82
N PRO A 624 -37.94 30.22 -2.29
CA PRO A 624 -38.62 28.99 -2.70
C PRO A 624 -38.03 28.38 -4.00
N GLY A 625 -37.22 29.13 -4.75
CA GLY A 625 -36.51 28.62 -5.92
C GLY A 625 -35.17 27.95 -5.56
N ALA A 626 -34.62 28.24 -4.38
CA ALA A 626 -33.35 27.71 -3.91
C ALA A 626 -33.52 26.61 -2.85
N TRP A 627 -34.48 26.77 -1.95
CA TRP A 627 -34.69 25.87 -0.82
C TRP A 627 -35.30 24.53 -1.25
N ILE A 628 -34.74 23.44 -0.75
CA ILE A 628 -35.23 22.08 -0.99
C ILE A 628 -35.42 21.41 0.36
N GLU A 629 -36.66 21.04 0.67
CA GLU A 629 -37.00 20.34 1.89
C GLU A 629 -36.23 19.02 2.02
N GLY A 630 -35.65 18.78 3.21
CA GLY A 630 -34.86 17.58 3.49
C GLY A 630 -33.37 17.67 3.13
N LEU A 631 -32.90 18.78 2.55
CA LEU A 631 -31.50 18.95 2.13
C LEU A 631 -30.66 19.88 3.01
N SER A 632 -31.24 20.36 4.11
CA SER A 632 -30.51 20.98 5.22
C SER A 632 -30.34 19.92 6.33
N MET A 633 -29.10 19.45 6.54
CA MET A 633 -28.82 18.32 7.43
C MET A 633 -28.07 18.73 8.69
N VAL A 634 -28.54 18.22 9.83
CA VAL A 634 -28.01 18.51 11.16
C VAL A 634 -27.29 17.28 11.70
N ALA A 635 -26.08 17.46 12.22
CA ALA A 635 -25.36 16.46 13.01
C ALA A 635 -25.54 16.73 14.50
N VAL A 636 -26.05 15.72 15.21
CA VAL A 636 -26.45 15.79 16.62
C VAL A 636 -25.61 14.81 17.43
N GLY A 637 -25.03 15.29 18.53
CA GLY A 637 -24.23 14.47 19.43
C GLY A 637 -25.08 13.50 20.25
N ASP A 638 -24.42 12.59 20.96
CA ASP A 638 -25.08 11.62 21.85
C ASP A 638 -25.85 12.29 23.01
N ASP A 639 -25.54 13.56 23.31
CA ASP A 639 -26.24 14.42 24.27
C ASP A 639 -27.51 15.08 23.69
N GLY A 640 -27.83 14.82 22.42
CA GLY A 640 -28.98 15.40 21.71
C GLY A 640 -28.75 16.83 21.23
N VAL A 641 -27.52 17.37 21.34
CA VAL A 641 -27.22 18.76 20.97
C VAL A 641 -26.73 18.85 19.52
N PRO A 642 -27.34 19.70 18.68
CA PRO A 642 -26.83 20.01 17.34
C PRO A 642 -25.42 20.63 17.41
N ALA A 643 -24.48 20.10 16.62
CA ALA A 643 -23.11 20.60 16.59
C ALA A 643 -22.52 20.77 15.19
N GLY A 644 -23.18 20.21 14.16
CA GLY A 644 -22.78 20.36 12.77
C GLY A 644 -23.97 20.54 11.83
N HIS A 645 -23.73 21.18 10.70
CA HIS A 645 -24.73 21.55 9.70
C HIS A 645 -24.12 21.47 8.29
N ALA A 646 -24.87 20.91 7.35
CA ALA A 646 -24.53 20.94 5.92
C ALA A 646 -25.79 21.24 5.10
N LEU A 647 -25.70 22.22 4.21
CA LEU A 647 -26.82 22.69 3.41
C LEU A 647 -26.57 22.45 1.91
N LEU A 648 -27.52 21.80 1.24
CA LEU A 648 -27.60 21.73 -0.22
C LEU A 648 -28.78 22.58 -0.72
N THR A 649 -28.54 23.46 -1.68
CA THR A 649 -29.57 24.31 -2.30
C THR A 649 -29.57 24.18 -3.81
N ARG A 650 -30.72 24.45 -4.46
CA ARG A 650 -30.83 24.41 -5.93
C ARG A 650 -29.90 25.44 -6.56
N CYS A 651 -29.08 24.99 -7.51
CA CYS A 651 -28.39 25.83 -8.47
C CYS A 651 -28.60 25.26 -9.88
N HIS A 652 -28.01 25.89 -10.90
CA HIS A 652 -28.04 25.37 -12.25
C HIS A 652 -26.66 25.37 -12.89
N VAL A 653 -26.35 24.38 -13.70
CA VAL A 653 -25.12 24.29 -14.50
C VAL A 653 -25.50 24.19 -15.96
N GLY A 654 -25.15 25.21 -16.75
CA GLY A 654 -25.55 25.27 -18.17
C GLY A 654 -27.07 25.20 -18.38
N GLY A 655 -27.87 25.66 -17.40
CA GLY A 655 -29.33 25.60 -17.39
C GLY A 655 -29.93 24.30 -16.86
N ALA A 656 -29.13 23.27 -16.59
CA ALA A 656 -29.60 22.02 -15.98
C ALA A 656 -29.61 22.11 -14.45
N PRO A 657 -30.58 21.50 -13.74
CA PRO A 657 -30.65 21.52 -12.29
C PRO A 657 -29.45 20.81 -11.65
N ALA A 658 -28.87 21.44 -10.63
CA ALA A 658 -27.79 20.93 -9.80
C ALA A 658 -27.99 21.41 -8.35
N LEU A 659 -27.09 21.01 -7.45
CA LEU A 659 -27.08 21.46 -6.06
C LEU A 659 -25.77 22.16 -5.71
N ALA A 660 -25.83 23.22 -4.92
CA ALA A 660 -24.68 23.86 -4.30
C ALA A 660 -24.57 23.44 -2.83
N LEU A 661 -23.42 22.89 -2.42
CA LEU A 661 -23.10 22.59 -1.02
C LEU A 661 -22.48 23.82 -0.36
N ALA A 662 -23.30 24.59 0.36
CA ALA A 662 -22.83 25.74 1.14
C ALA A 662 -23.88 26.23 2.14
N PRO A 663 -23.52 26.50 3.41
CA PRO A 663 -22.24 26.19 4.06
C PRO A 663 -22.20 24.76 4.61
N CYS A 664 -21.00 24.30 4.97
CA CYS A 664 -20.79 23.24 5.97
C CYS A 664 -20.25 23.91 7.24
N ALA A 665 -21.04 23.93 8.32
CA ALA A 665 -20.71 24.60 9.57
C ALA A 665 -20.58 23.58 10.71
N VAL A 666 -19.59 23.76 11.59
CA VAL A 666 -19.41 22.93 12.79
C VAL A 666 -18.96 23.82 13.93
N LEU A 667 -19.57 23.64 15.11
CA LEU A 667 -19.15 24.36 16.32
C LEU A 667 -17.65 24.18 16.54
N PRO A 668 -16.89 25.24 16.91
CA PRO A 668 -15.45 25.13 17.15
C PRO A 668 -15.05 24.00 18.10
N SER A 669 -15.85 23.74 19.13
CA SER A 669 -15.64 22.64 20.09
C SER A 669 -15.86 21.24 19.51
N ALA A 670 -16.62 21.11 18.43
CA ALA A 670 -16.93 19.86 17.75
C ALA A 670 -16.16 19.69 16.42
N GLN A 671 -15.29 20.64 16.04
CA GLN A 671 -14.46 20.48 14.85
C GLN A 671 -13.49 19.31 14.98
N ARG A 672 -13.19 18.65 13.86
CA ARG A 672 -12.31 17.46 13.78
C ARG A 672 -12.81 16.22 14.57
N THR A 673 -14.07 16.20 14.98
CA THR A 673 -14.72 15.05 15.66
C THR A 673 -15.54 14.16 14.73
N GLY A 674 -15.71 14.56 13.46
CA GLY A 674 -16.54 13.86 12.48
C GLY A 674 -17.92 14.48 12.22
N ALA A 675 -18.39 15.45 13.02
CA ALA A 675 -19.70 16.08 12.87
C ALA A 675 -19.99 16.61 11.45
N GLY A 676 -19.06 17.38 10.88
CA GLY A 676 -19.19 17.91 9.52
C GLY A 676 -19.16 16.81 8.45
N SER A 677 -18.40 15.73 8.67
CA SER A 677 -18.41 14.58 7.77
C SER A 677 -19.74 13.84 7.80
N ALA A 678 -20.35 13.70 8.99
CA ALA A 678 -21.65 13.08 9.14
C ALA A 678 -22.73 13.91 8.44
N ALA A 679 -22.77 15.23 8.67
CA ALA A 679 -23.73 16.12 8.03
C ALA A 679 -23.62 16.12 6.50
N ILE A 680 -22.41 16.20 5.93
CA ILE A 680 -22.20 16.17 4.48
C ILE A 680 -22.65 14.83 3.88
N ARG A 681 -22.26 13.69 4.47
CA ARG A 681 -22.67 12.37 3.95
C ARG A 681 -24.19 12.24 3.94
N ALA A 682 -24.83 12.64 5.03
CA ALA A 682 -26.29 12.59 5.15
C ALA A 682 -26.98 13.50 4.12
N ALA A 683 -26.42 14.69 3.82
CA ALA A 683 -26.97 15.58 2.81
C ALA A 683 -26.83 15.00 1.39
N LEU A 684 -25.69 14.40 1.06
CA LEU A 684 -25.48 13.75 -0.23
C LEU A 684 -26.38 12.51 -0.41
N ASP A 685 -26.60 11.73 0.65
CA ASP A 685 -27.51 10.58 0.62
C ASP A 685 -28.97 11.02 0.48
N ALA A 686 -29.38 12.10 1.15
CA ALA A 686 -30.70 12.71 0.97
C ALA A 686 -30.90 13.20 -0.48
N ALA A 687 -29.89 13.86 -1.05
CA ALA A 687 -29.93 14.31 -2.45
C ALA A 687 -30.04 13.14 -3.45
N ARG A 688 -29.33 12.03 -3.21
CA ARG A 688 -29.51 10.78 -3.99
C ARG A 688 -30.93 10.26 -3.88
N GLY A 689 -31.50 10.25 -2.68
CA GLY A 689 -32.88 9.83 -2.44
C GLY A 689 -33.93 10.66 -3.20
N LEU A 690 -33.63 11.94 -3.46
CA LEU A 690 -34.47 12.83 -4.27
C LEU A 690 -34.22 12.73 -5.78
N GLY A 691 -33.28 11.88 -6.22
CA GLY A 691 -32.95 11.70 -7.64
C GLY A 691 -32.10 12.83 -8.23
N GLU A 692 -31.41 13.59 -7.38
CA GLU A 692 -30.48 14.64 -7.82
C GLU A 692 -29.22 14.04 -8.42
N ASN A 693 -28.65 14.71 -9.43
CA ASN A 693 -27.51 14.15 -10.18
C ASN A 693 -26.16 14.80 -9.86
N LEU A 694 -26.15 16.10 -9.56
CA LEU A 694 -24.91 16.87 -9.49
C LEU A 694 -24.89 17.77 -8.27
N VAL A 695 -23.79 17.71 -7.52
CA VAL A 695 -23.48 18.65 -6.44
C VAL A 695 -22.18 19.38 -6.77
N VAL A 696 -22.17 20.70 -6.63
CA VAL A 696 -20.98 21.55 -6.75
C VAL A 696 -20.65 22.18 -5.40
N VAL A 697 -19.36 22.42 -5.16
CA VAL A 697 -18.86 23.05 -3.94
C VAL A 697 -17.65 23.91 -4.27
N LEU A 698 -17.60 25.11 -3.70
CA LEU A 698 -16.38 25.90 -3.63
C LEU A 698 -15.81 25.74 -2.22
N GLY A 699 -14.66 25.09 -2.08
CA GLY A 699 -14.18 24.69 -0.77
C GLY A 699 -12.74 24.23 -0.74
N HIS A 700 -12.27 23.86 0.46
CA HIS A 700 -10.87 23.50 0.66
C HIS A 700 -10.50 22.25 -0.18
N PRO A 701 -9.45 22.31 -1.02
CA PRO A 701 -9.10 21.25 -1.98
C PRO A 701 -8.82 19.91 -1.29
N ASP A 702 -8.31 19.91 -0.06
CA ASP A 702 -8.03 18.65 0.68
C ASP A 702 -9.23 18.07 1.45
N TYR A 703 -10.32 18.82 1.62
CA TYR A 703 -11.42 18.43 2.50
C TYR A 703 -12.56 17.72 1.77
N TYR A 704 -12.96 18.20 0.59
CA TYR A 704 -14.11 17.66 -0.13
C TYR A 704 -13.84 16.38 -0.95
N PRO A 705 -12.61 16.09 -1.44
CA PRO A 705 -12.34 14.85 -2.18
C PRO A 705 -12.64 13.56 -1.42
N ARG A 706 -12.59 13.57 -0.08
CA ARG A 706 -12.95 12.41 0.76
C ARG A 706 -14.43 11.99 0.67
N PHE A 707 -15.29 12.82 0.06
CA PHE A 707 -16.69 12.51 -0.22
C PHE A 707 -16.93 12.18 -1.71
N GLY A 708 -15.87 12.13 -2.53
CA GLY A 708 -15.94 11.83 -3.97
C GLY A 708 -16.01 13.07 -4.87
N PHE A 709 -15.90 14.28 -4.33
CA PHE A 709 -15.79 15.48 -5.14
C PHE A 709 -14.47 15.51 -5.92
N VAL A 710 -14.52 15.96 -7.17
CA VAL A 710 -13.36 16.16 -8.06
C VAL A 710 -13.38 17.56 -8.66
N PRO A 711 -12.28 18.11 -9.19
CA PRO A 711 -12.29 19.43 -9.83
C PRO A 711 -13.41 19.56 -10.87
N ALA A 712 -14.19 20.63 -10.78
CA ALA A 712 -15.40 20.82 -11.59
C ALA A 712 -15.07 21.03 -13.08
N SER A 713 -13.85 21.50 -13.38
CA SER A 713 -13.30 21.60 -14.73
C SER A 713 -13.31 20.29 -15.50
N ARG A 714 -13.22 19.14 -14.81
CA ARG A 714 -13.33 17.79 -15.42
C ARG A 714 -14.66 17.56 -16.14
N PHE A 715 -15.71 18.26 -15.71
CA PHE A 715 -17.03 18.20 -16.32
C PHE A 715 -17.33 19.43 -17.20
N GLY A 716 -16.33 20.30 -17.44
CA GLY A 716 -16.52 21.56 -18.15
C GLY A 716 -17.38 22.57 -17.38
N ILE A 717 -17.40 22.48 -16.04
CA ILE A 717 -18.15 23.36 -15.16
C ILE A 717 -17.28 24.53 -14.71
N ARG A 718 -17.83 25.74 -14.70
CA ARG A 718 -17.13 26.97 -14.30
C ARG A 718 -17.94 27.78 -13.31
N ALA A 719 -17.28 28.45 -12.37
CA ALA A 719 -17.92 29.47 -11.52
C ALA A 719 -18.19 30.75 -12.34
N PRO A 720 -19.18 31.57 -11.96
CA PRO A 720 -19.42 32.89 -12.58
C PRO A 720 -18.39 33.96 -12.15
N PHE A 721 -17.46 33.62 -11.27
CA PHE A 721 -16.38 34.45 -10.75
C PHE A 721 -15.05 33.67 -10.80
N GLU A 722 -13.94 34.38 -10.59
CA GLU A 722 -12.61 33.77 -10.56
C GLU A 722 -12.43 32.93 -9.28
N ALA A 723 -12.08 31.65 -9.45
CA ALA A 723 -11.79 30.72 -8.37
C ALA A 723 -10.67 29.77 -8.80
N PRO A 724 -9.77 29.34 -7.89
CA PRO A 724 -8.79 28.29 -8.17
C PRO A 724 -9.49 27.00 -8.63
N ASP A 725 -8.92 26.31 -9.63
CA ASP A 725 -9.53 25.11 -10.22
C ASP A 725 -9.68 23.98 -9.19
N GLU A 726 -8.69 23.85 -8.32
CA GLU A 726 -8.66 22.89 -7.23
C GLU A 726 -9.71 23.15 -6.13
N ALA A 727 -10.20 24.40 -6.02
CA ALA A 727 -11.16 24.80 -5.00
C ALA A 727 -12.62 24.61 -5.47
N LEU A 728 -12.88 24.71 -6.78
CA LEU A 728 -14.21 24.47 -7.34
C LEU A 728 -14.34 22.99 -7.72
N MET A 729 -15.15 22.25 -6.98
CA MET A 729 -15.31 20.82 -7.16
C MET A 729 -16.76 20.44 -7.45
N ALA A 730 -16.94 19.28 -8.09
CA ALA A 730 -18.21 18.70 -8.44
C ALA A 730 -18.24 17.20 -8.11
N LEU A 731 -19.42 16.68 -7.76
CA LEU A 731 -19.70 15.29 -7.50
C LEU A 731 -20.93 14.86 -8.32
N SER A 732 -20.75 13.83 -9.16
CA SER A 732 -21.88 13.12 -9.75
C SER A 732 -22.45 12.13 -8.73
N LEU A 733 -23.73 12.25 -8.43
CA LEU A 733 -24.46 11.37 -7.50
C LEU A 733 -24.93 10.08 -8.20
N ASP A 734 -25.10 10.11 -9.52
CA ASP A 734 -25.47 8.98 -10.37
C ASP A 734 -24.54 8.91 -11.59
N PRO A 735 -23.50 8.04 -11.56
CA PRO A 735 -22.55 7.90 -12.66
C PRO A 735 -23.16 7.44 -13.99
N SER A 736 -24.38 6.90 -13.99
CA SER A 736 -25.08 6.48 -15.21
C SER A 736 -25.71 7.64 -15.98
N ARG A 737 -25.84 8.82 -15.36
CA ARG A 737 -26.44 10.01 -15.95
C ARG A 737 -25.37 11.00 -16.38
N PRO A 738 -25.51 11.63 -17.57
CA PRO A 738 -24.54 12.63 -18.02
C PRO A 738 -24.51 13.82 -17.07
N VAL A 739 -23.30 14.30 -16.76
CA VAL A 739 -23.09 15.51 -15.96
C VAL A 739 -23.21 16.74 -16.87
N PRO A 740 -24.05 17.74 -16.53
CA PRO A 740 -24.15 18.96 -17.31
C PRO A 740 -22.86 19.80 -17.24
N SER A 741 -22.50 20.42 -18.35
CA SER A 741 -21.36 21.35 -18.47
C SER A 741 -21.84 22.79 -18.61
N GLY A 742 -21.06 23.77 -18.17
CA GLY A 742 -21.39 25.19 -18.33
C GLY A 742 -21.08 26.01 -17.08
N THR A 743 -21.51 27.28 -17.10
CA THR A 743 -21.35 28.17 -15.94
C THR A 743 -22.41 27.87 -14.89
N ILE A 744 -22.01 27.87 -13.61
CA ILE A 744 -22.92 27.74 -12.47
C ILE A 744 -23.74 29.03 -12.33
N ALA A 745 -25.06 28.90 -12.24
CA ALA A 745 -25.97 29.94 -11.81
C ALA A 745 -26.41 29.63 -10.37
N TYR A 746 -25.88 30.40 -9.42
CA TYR A 746 -26.25 30.32 -8.01
C TYR A 746 -27.56 31.09 -7.74
N PRO A 747 -28.31 30.75 -6.67
CA PRO A 747 -29.35 31.61 -6.14
C PRO A 747 -28.86 33.04 -5.86
N ALA A 748 -29.74 34.02 -5.99
CA ALA A 748 -29.41 35.43 -5.77
C ALA A 748 -28.80 35.71 -4.38
N ALA A 749 -29.13 34.88 -3.39
CA ALA A 749 -28.59 34.95 -2.04
C ALA A 749 -27.05 34.81 -1.98
N PHE A 750 -26.42 34.13 -2.94
CA PHE A 750 -24.96 34.00 -3.02
C PHE A 750 -24.26 35.28 -3.51
N GLY A 751 -25.00 36.26 -4.05
CA GLY A 751 -24.47 37.57 -4.44
C GLY A 751 -23.53 37.57 -5.65
N VAL A 752 -23.64 36.56 -6.53
CA VAL A 752 -22.74 36.29 -7.66
C VAL A 752 -23.46 36.09 -8.98
#